data_AF-A0A8T0YAY2-F1
#
_entry.id   AF-A0A8T0YAY2-F1
#
_cell.length_a   1.000
_cell.length_b   1.000
_cell.length_c   1.000
_cell.angle_alpha   90.00
_cell.angle_beta   90.00
_cell.angle_gamma   90.00
#
_symmetry.space_group_name_H-M   'P 1'
#
loop_
_entity.id
_entity.type
_entity.pdbx_description
1 polymer ?
#
loop_
_entity_poly.entity_id
_entity_poly.type
_entity_poly.pdbx_seq_one_letter_code
_entity_poly.pdbx_strand_id
1 'polypeptide(L)'
;MIRHALHRSTLPSASTLRTLQEFDYVIVGGGSAGCVLANRLSADTSNSVLLVETGPKDRGLFDSIRLAMPAMLTANLIDDRYNWNYMTEPQQHLNGRRLTWPRGRVLGGSSSINAMIYNRGHALDYDDWQQAGADGWSYADCLPYFKKAQTHSLSADEYRGGDGPLKVTRRLQRDQPLYQTFLDAAMQAGYPFTDDVNGYQQEGVGWLDHTIHNGQRCSASAAYLTSSVLTRENLTVVTGTFVNKVVFEGKKAVGIEVEPFKADGHRPKQIRAKEVILSSGAINSPQLLMVSGVGDADQLKKTGIPVVHHLPAVGQNMEEHLGVYLHVACKKPVTLYHATPHFPHKMAWMGVQWLVSKTGMGTSSHIEVGGFLRSAPTKCHPDLKWQFLPGASDENRQLLRDGHAMMLHCTPLRATSRGYIKLRSANPRDRPVIQPNYLATETDRVDMRNGVRLTREVLKQRAFDEYRGEAISPTDEVQSDAEIDAWIRQYASTDYHPSSTNRMGKETDLDSVVDAQTRVHGLEGLRVVDASIMPNNVSGNLNAPTIMLAEKAADIILGNPALPRSDAPVVEMATSSSIPTSQLLHGLAPIGQRQYQPLLSKLQRPDLVSAQGFINGKWVEAHGGDQFTVNDPATEQEIACVASMGGEDTRDAIAAASAAQHQWGNTTPPVRAKLLKQWAAAITANAEDLAIIGSMECGKPLPEAKWEIEFAVGVIEYFSHEIVRSSGFLISPTQPTQKILVMKEPAGVCGIISPWNFPYAILGLSLGPALAAGCTTVIKPAGETPLSMLALAKLAEEVDFPPGIINVITTSRDKSEEIGGVLTSSPDVKKMTFAGSTQVGKWLMRHSSETVKNLSFELGGNAPFIVFEDADLEKALDGLIQSKFPNTGQACIASNRIFVHSSIYDTFAANIVERVKTLKMGVPLQPGVRLGPLIGPTAVKKMADLVEDAVSHGAKVLVGGNCSDLGKNFYEATVLIKVDESMRIWNEEIFGPVLQLSSFSSEEEVVQKANDSTAGLAGYFYTQDVARIFRVASELECGMVGVNSELVTHVGAPFGGIKESGIGREGSSEGLDEYLETKMVCIGGL
;
A
#
# COMPACT_ATOMS: atom_id res chain seq x y z
N MET A 1 1.42 -60.76 30.53
CA MET A 1 2.11 -59.45 30.40
C MET A 1 1.25 -58.35 29.75
N ILE A 2 -0.10 -58.42 29.83
CA ILE A 2 -1.03 -57.47 29.15
C ILE A 2 -1.68 -56.44 30.13
N ARG A 3 -1.37 -56.51 31.43
CA ARG A 3 -2.02 -55.64 32.46
C ARG A 3 -1.18 -54.46 32.99
N HIS A 4 0.11 -54.34 32.66
CA HIS A 4 0.97 -53.30 33.26
C HIS A 4 1.26 -52.06 32.40
N ALA A 5 0.92 -52.05 31.10
CA ALA A 5 1.14 -50.89 30.22
C ALA A 5 -0.06 -49.91 30.15
N LEU A 6 -1.22 -50.26 30.72
CA LEU A 6 -2.45 -49.48 30.59
C LEU A 6 -2.67 -48.42 31.69
N HIS A 7 -1.85 -48.41 32.75
CA HIS A 7 -2.14 -47.63 33.96
C HIS A 7 -1.45 -46.26 34.11
N ARG A 8 -0.61 -45.82 33.15
CA ARG A 8 -0.08 -44.45 33.10
C ARG A 8 -0.65 -43.59 31.95
N SER A 9 -1.76 -44.02 31.33
CA SER A 9 -2.36 -43.37 30.14
C SER A 9 -3.39 -42.27 30.45
N THR A 10 -3.58 -41.94 31.73
CA THR A 10 -4.50 -40.89 32.18
C THR A 10 -3.72 -39.64 32.57
N LEU A 11 -3.81 -38.58 31.77
CA LEU A 11 -3.37 -37.25 32.18
C LEU A 11 -4.09 -36.86 33.49
N PRO A 12 -3.39 -36.31 34.49
CA PRO A 12 -3.99 -35.97 35.78
C PRO A 12 -5.05 -34.86 35.63
N SER A 13 -6.05 -34.84 36.51
CA SER A 13 -7.02 -33.74 36.63
C SER A 13 -6.51 -32.69 37.62
N ALA A 14 -6.95 -31.43 37.52
CA ALA A 14 -6.56 -30.37 38.46
C ALA A 14 -6.89 -30.69 39.95
N SER A 15 -7.80 -31.64 40.21
CA SER A 15 -8.08 -32.15 41.55
C SER A 15 -6.88 -32.88 42.19
N THR A 16 -5.96 -33.43 41.39
CA THR A 16 -4.81 -34.24 41.82
C THR A 16 -3.53 -33.45 42.06
N LEU A 17 -3.47 -32.17 41.65
CA LEU A 17 -2.34 -31.28 41.91
C LEU A 17 -2.33 -30.84 43.39
N ARG A 18 -1.16 -30.91 44.04
CA ARG A 18 -0.96 -30.43 45.42
C ARG A 18 -0.89 -28.91 45.42
N THR A 19 -1.67 -28.26 46.29
CA THR A 19 -1.79 -26.78 46.39
C THR A 19 -0.49 -26.05 46.80
N LEU A 20 0.56 -26.77 47.16
CA LEU A 20 1.86 -26.25 47.63
C LEU A 20 3.01 -26.44 46.62
N GLN A 21 2.75 -27.01 45.44
CA GLN A 21 3.78 -27.19 44.41
C GLN A 21 3.91 -25.91 43.59
N GLU A 22 5.07 -25.26 43.69
CA GLU A 22 5.46 -24.13 42.84
C GLU A 22 6.19 -24.65 41.60
N PHE A 23 5.76 -24.20 40.43
CA PHE A 23 6.39 -24.54 39.15
C PHE A 23 7.35 -23.42 38.71
N ASP A 24 8.38 -23.75 37.94
CA ASP A 24 9.22 -22.73 37.31
C ASP A 24 8.42 -22.03 36.21
N TYR A 25 7.72 -22.80 35.38
CA TYR A 25 6.90 -22.27 34.28
C TYR A 25 5.48 -22.85 34.30
N VAL A 26 4.48 -21.98 34.23
CA VAL A 26 3.09 -22.35 33.97
C VAL A 26 2.66 -21.80 32.63
N ILE A 27 2.32 -22.69 31.69
CA ILE A 27 1.86 -22.38 30.35
C ILE A 27 0.33 -22.52 30.29
N VAL A 28 -0.35 -21.45 29.92
CA VAL A 28 -1.82 -21.38 29.85
C VAL A 28 -2.28 -21.48 28.40
N GLY A 29 -2.87 -22.62 28.04
CA GLY A 29 -3.35 -22.94 26.70
C GLY A 29 -2.49 -24.01 26.03
N GLY A 30 -3.07 -25.18 25.78
CA GLY A 30 -2.44 -26.31 25.09
C GLY A 30 -2.50 -26.21 23.56
N GLY A 31 -2.52 -25.00 23.01
CA GLY A 31 -2.55 -24.73 21.58
C GLY A 31 -1.21 -24.96 20.88
N SER A 32 -1.05 -24.39 19.69
CA SER A 32 0.17 -24.53 18.89
C SER A 32 1.42 -24.07 19.65
N ALA A 33 1.39 -22.85 20.21
CA ALA A 33 2.51 -22.32 20.99
C ALA A 33 2.74 -23.09 22.30
N GLY A 34 1.68 -23.38 23.05
CA GLY A 34 1.80 -24.05 24.34
C GLY A 34 2.37 -25.47 24.25
N CYS A 35 2.05 -26.22 23.18
CA CYS A 35 2.66 -27.54 22.93
C CYS A 35 4.17 -27.43 22.69
N VAL A 36 4.61 -26.42 21.94
CA VAL A 36 6.03 -26.17 21.65
C VAL A 36 6.77 -25.82 22.95
N LEU A 37 6.28 -24.82 23.68
CA LEU A 37 6.87 -24.36 24.94
C LEU A 37 6.96 -25.49 25.97
N ALA A 38 5.91 -26.28 26.12
CA ALA A 38 5.89 -27.40 27.07
C ALA A 38 6.98 -28.43 26.74
N ASN A 39 7.20 -28.73 25.46
CA ASN A 39 8.29 -29.63 25.05
C ASN A 39 9.67 -28.99 25.25
N ARG A 40 9.86 -27.72 24.83
CA ARG A 40 11.18 -27.07 24.86
C ARG A 40 11.63 -26.75 26.28
N LEU A 41 10.78 -26.15 27.12
CA LEU A 41 11.14 -25.77 28.48
C LEU A 41 11.37 -26.99 29.38
N SER A 42 10.65 -28.09 29.17
CA SER A 42 10.84 -29.34 29.93
C SER A 42 12.00 -30.20 29.41
N ALA A 43 12.63 -29.84 28.28
CA ALA A 43 13.80 -30.56 27.79
C ALA A 43 15.00 -30.39 28.74
N ASP A 44 15.09 -29.25 29.42
CA ASP A 44 15.94 -29.07 30.60
C ASP A 44 15.26 -29.68 31.82
N THR A 45 15.88 -30.73 32.37
CA THR A 45 15.36 -31.47 33.51
C THR A 45 15.38 -30.70 34.83
N SER A 46 16.08 -29.57 34.93
CA SER A 46 16.05 -28.71 36.11
C SER A 46 14.79 -27.84 36.20
N ASN A 47 14.05 -27.69 35.09
CA ASN A 47 12.81 -26.91 35.06
C ASN A 47 11.60 -27.78 35.39
N SER A 48 10.72 -27.29 36.25
CA SER A 48 9.38 -27.82 36.48
C SER A 48 8.33 -27.06 35.66
N VAL A 49 7.64 -27.77 34.76
CA VAL A 49 6.73 -27.16 33.76
C VAL A 49 5.32 -27.70 33.91
N LEU A 50 4.33 -26.81 33.96
CA LEU A 50 2.91 -27.15 33.91
C LEU A 50 2.28 -26.59 32.63
N LEU A 51 1.62 -27.44 31.85
CA LEU A 51 0.74 -27.03 30.73
C LEU A 51 -0.72 -27.25 31.10
N VAL A 52 -1.54 -26.20 31.00
CA VAL A 52 -2.98 -26.26 31.30
C VAL A 52 -3.79 -26.05 30.02
N GLU A 53 -4.68 -27.00 29.72
CA GLU A 53 -5.62 -26.94 28.59
C GLU A 53 -7.07 -27.08 29.08
N THR A 54 -7.94 -26.18 28.60
CA THR A 54 -9.37 -26.22 28.93
C THR A 54 -10.07 -27.41 28.28
N GLY A 55 -9.72 -27.71 27.05
CA GLY A 55 -10.30 -28.79 26.27
C GLY A 55 -9.87 -30.19 26.69
N PRO A 56 -10.47 -31.22 26.07
CA PRO A 56 -10.05 -32.60 26.30
C PRO A 56 -8.67 -32.88 25.68
N LYS A 57 -8.12 -34.05 26.03
CA LYS A 57 -6.98 -34.64 25.32
C LYS A 57 -7.36 -35.00 23.87
N ASP A 58 -6.36 -35.03 23.00
CA ASP A 58 -6.46 -35.41 21.58
C ASP A 58 -6.20 -36.91 21.32
N ARG A 59 -5.95 -37.69 22.38
CA ARG A 59 -5.58 -39.12 22.32
C ARG A 59 -6.63 -40.00 23.03
N GLY A 60 -7.19 -40.99 22.32
CA GLY A 60 -8.21 -41.93 22.80
C GLY A 60 -8.89 -42.72 21.68
N LEU A 61 -9.58 -43.83 21.97
CA LEU A 61 -10.12 -44.77 20.96
C LEU A 61 -11.03 -44.12 19.89
N PHE A 62 -11.93 -43.21 20.29
CA PHE A 62 -12.89 -42.59 19.36
C PHE A 62 -12.48 -41.19 18.91
N ASP A 63 -11.90 -40.39 19.81
CA ASP A 63 -11.56 -38.98 19.55
C ASP A 63 -10.32 -38.84 18.66
N SER A 64 -9.35 -39.75 18.78
CA SER A 64 -8.13 -39.72 17.96
C SER A 64 -8.42 -40.01 16.48
N ILE A 65 -9.40 -40.86 16.16
CA ILE A 65 -9.72 -41.22 14.77
C ILE A 65 -10.24 -40.00 14.01
N ARG A 66 -11.16 -39.24 14.61
CA ARG A 66 -11.76 -38.05 13.99
C ARG A 66 -10.77 -36.89 13.85
N LEU A 67 -9.95 -36.65 14.86
CA LEU A 67 -8.94 -35.59 14.82
C LEU A 67 -7.77 -35.95 13.90
N ALA A 68 -7.40 -37.24 13.81
CA ALA A 68 -6.30 -37.70 12.98
C ALA A 68 -6.65 -37.80 11.49
N MET A 69 -7.90 -38.00 11.10
CA MET A 69 -8.31 -38.13 9.69
C MET A 69 -8.45 -36.74 9.02
N PRO A 70 -7.61 -36.40 8.02
CA PRO A 70 -7.65 -35.07 7.38
C PRO A 70 -8.99 -34.68 6.77
N ALA A 71 -9.69 -35.60 6.10
CA ALA A 71 -10.98 -35.32 5.46
C ALA A 71 -12.13 -35.00 6.44
N MET A 72 -11.94 -35.21 7.76
CA MET A 72 -12.93 -34.89 8.79
C MET A 72 -12.93 -33.40 9.22
N LEU A 73 -12.24 -32.52 8.46
CA LEU A 73 -12.13 -31.08 8.72
C LEU A 73 -13.46 -30.42 9.11
N THR A 74 -14.47 -30.46 8.24
CA THR A 74 -15.74 -29.77 8.45
C THR A 74 -16.45 -30.26 9.71
N ALA A 75 -16.43 -31.57 9.97
CA ALA A 75 -17.05 -32.14 11.16
C ALA A 75 -16.37 -31.66 12.45
N ASN A 76 -15.04 -31.49 12.44
CA ASN A 76 -14.29 -31.03 13.61
C ASN A 76 -14.46 -29.52 13.86
N LEU A 77 -14.68 -28.72 12.81
CA LEU A 77 -14.89 -27.27 12.94
C LEU A 77 -16.22 -26.91 13.61
N ILE A 78 -17.25 -27.75 13.52
CA ILE A 78 -18.56 -27.48 14.10
C ILE A 78 -18.82 -28.24 15.41
N ASP A 79 -17.90 -29.10 15.83
CA ASP A 79 -18.03 -29.90 17.05
C ASP A 79 -17.63 -29.10 18.29
N ASP A 80 -18.63 -28.71 19.05
CA ASP A 80 -18.58 -27.96 20.30
C ASP A 80 -17.85 -28.68 21.44
N ARG A 81 -17.47 -29.96 21.28
CA ARG A 81 -16.54 -30.63 22.21
C ARG A 81 -15.13 -30.08 22.10
N TYR A 82 -14.68 -29.82 20.87
CA TYR A 82 -13.31 -29.38 20.53
C TYR A 82 -13.21 -27.93 20.11
N ASN A 83 -14.33 -27.20 20.13
CA ASN A 83 -14.41 -25.85 19.63
C ASN A 83 -15.03 -24.91 20.67
N TRP A 84 -14.45 -23.73 20.84
CA TRP A 84 -15.04 -22.63 21.62
C TRP A 84 -16.32 -22.06 20.99
N ASN A 85 -16.42 -22.16 19.66
CA ASN A 85 -17.54 -21.71 18.83
C ASN A 85 -17.92 -20.24 19.10
N TYR A 86 -16.92 -19.35 18.97
CA TYR A 86 -17.11 -17.91 19.13
C TYR A 86 -17.93 -17.33 17.99
N MET A 87 -18.44 -16.12 18.21
CA MET A 87 -19.20 -15.37 17.22
C MET A 87 -18.85 -13.89 17.36
N THR A 88 -18.77 -13.19 16.23
CA THR A 88 -18.52 -11.74 16.23
C THR A 88 -19.73 -10.95 16.74
N GLU A 89 -19.52 -9.69 17.08
CA GLU A 89 -20.60 -8.71 17.13
C GLU A 89 -21.20 -8.45 15.73
N PRO A 90 -22.35 -7.76 15.60
CA PRO A 90 -22.91 -7.42 14.30
C PRO A 90 -21.92 -6.54 13.53
N GLN A 91 -21.61 -6.95 12.30
CA GLN A 91 -20.61 -6.27 11.47
C GLN A 91 -21.30 -5.20 10.63
N GLN A 92 -21.04 -3.93 10.94
CA GLN A 92 -21.67 -2.76 10.30
C GLN A 92 -21.56 -2.82 8.77
N HIS A 93 -20.38 -3.15 8.25
CA HIS A 93 -20.11 -3.17 6.81
C HIS A 93 -20.38 -4.52 6.15
N LEU A 94 -20.98 -5.49 6.87
CA LEU A 94 -21.43 -6.77 6.33
C LEU A 94 -22.93 -6.97 6.59
N ASN A 95 -23.74 -5.91 6.40
CA ASN A 95 -25.20 -5.92 6.58
C ASN A 95 -25.66 -6.36 7.99
N GLY A 96 -24.88 -6.06 9.03
CA GLY A 96 -25.19 -6.44 10.40
C GLY A 96 -25.05 -7.94 10.70
N ARG A 97 -24.45 -8.73 9.78
CA ARG A 97 -24.22 -10.16 9.98
C ARG A 97 -23.30 -10.40 11.17
N ARG A 98 -23.50 -11.54 11.83
CA ARG A 98 -22.56 -12.11 12.80
C ARG A 98 -21.89 -13.31 12.17
N LEU A 99 -20.56 -13.40 12.28
CA LEU A 99 -19.77 -14.48 11.69
C LEU A 99 -19.32 -15.46 12.76
N THR A 100 -19.28 -16.75 12.43
CA THR A 100 -18.84 -17.83 13.31
C THR A 100 -17.32 -17.92 13.32
N TRP A 101 -16.73 -18.02 14.51
CA TRP A 101 -15.29 -18.06 14.75
C TRP A 101 -14.92 -19.35 15.50
N PRO A 102 -14.78 -20.49 14.80
CA PRO A 102 -14.40 -21.75 15.41
C PRO A 102 -12.95 -21.67 15.92
N ARG A 103 -12.69 -21.86 17.22
CA ARG A 103 -11.34 -21.91 17.82
C ARG A 103 -11.14 -23.23 18.55
N GLY A 104 -10.00 -23.89 18.34
CA GLY A 104 -9.72 -25.18 18.96
C GLY A 104 -9.62 -25.08 20.49
N ARG A 105 -10.42 -25.90 21.16
CA ARG A 105 -10.45 -26.16 22.60
C ARG A 105 -10.20 -27.65 22.82
N VAL A 106 -8.96 -28.07 22.61
CA VAL A 106 -8.46 -29.44 22.70
C VAL A 106 -6.94 -29.36 22.77
N LEU A 107 -6.25 -30.39 23.26
CA LEU A 107 -4.79 -30.43 23.18
C LEU A 107 -4.33 -30.33 21.70
N GLY A 108 -3.40 -29.40 21.43
CA GLY A 108 -3.02 -28.94 20.09
C GLY A 108 -3.81 -27.73 19.58
N GLY A 109 -4.88 -27.31 20.28
CA GLY A 109 -5.73 -26.17 19.94
C GLY A 109 -6.24 -26.21 18.50
N SER A 110 -6.21 -25.05 17.83
CA SER A 110 -6.66 -24.96 16.43
C SER A 110 -5.86 -25.83 15.46
N SER A 111 -4.60 -26.22 15.77
CA SER A 111 -3.84 -27.14 14.90
C SER A 111 -4.48 -28.54 14.81
N SER A 112 -5.28 -28.92 15.80
CA SER A 112 -6.00 -30.21 15.83
C SER A 112 -7.30 -30.20 15.01
N ILE A 113 -7.80 -29.04 14.59
CA ILE A 113 -9.08 -28.91 13.87
C ILE A 113 -9.01 -28.09 12.56
N ASN A 114 -7.84 -27.54 12.19
CA ASN A 114 -7.68 -26.71 10.99
C ASN A 114 -7.56 -27.51 9.67
N ALA A 115 -7.43 -26.81 8.55
CA ALA A 115 -7.27 -27.41 7.21
C ALA A 115 -5.87 -28.04 6.93
N MET A 116 -4.97 -28.04 7.91
CA MET A 116 -3.58 -28.54 7.84
C MET A 116 -2.67 -27.85 6.82
N ILE A 117 -3.13 -26.81 6.13
CA ILE A 117 -2.28 -26.06 5.20
C ILE A 117 -1.12 -25.43 5.99
N TYR A 118 0.09 -25.72 5.54
CA TYR A 118 1.33 -25.18 6.07
C TYR A 118 1.77 -24.04 5.16
N ASN A 119 1.47 -22.82 5.60
CA ASN A 119 1.97 -21.60 4.96
C ASN A 119 2.57 -20.69 6.02
N ARG A 120 3.79 -20.22 5.79
CA ARG A 120 4.55 -19.33 6.66
C ARG A 120 4.23 -17.86 6.45
N GLY A 121 3.67 -17.47 5.31
CA GLY A 121 3.59 -16.05 4.92
C GLY A 121 4.87 -15.57 4.23
N HIS A 122 4.83 -14.35 3.73
CA HIS A 122 5.88 -13.71 2.97
C HIS A 122 7.02 -13.28 3.90
N ALA A 123 8.24 -13.16 3.36
CA ALA A 123 9.38 -12.70 4.14
C ALA A 123 9.16 -11.28 4.70
N LEU A 124 8.69 -10.36 3.84
CA LEU A 124 8.42 -8.98 4.22
C LEU A 124 7.43 -8.83 5.37
N ASP A 125 6.55 -9.81 5.61
CA ASP A 125 5.65 -9.78 6.76
C ASP A 125 6.41 -9.73 8.09
N TYR A 126 7.55 -10.42 8.17
CA TYR A 126 8.40 -10.47 9.36
C TYR A 126 9.38 -9.30 9.41
N ASP A 127 9.80 -8.79 8.25
CA ASP A 127 10.61 -7.59 8.21
C ASP A 127 9.79 -6.36 8.63
N ASP A 128 8.50 -6.32 8.29
CA ASP A 128 7.53 -5.36 8.82
C ASP A 128 7.37 -5.47 10.34
N TRP A 129 7.37 -6.68 10.90
CA TRP A 129 7.35 -6.85 12.36
C TRP A 129 8.55 -6.17 13.02
N GLN A 130 9.75 -6.38 12.46
CA GLN A 130 10.95 -5.75 12.98
C GLN A 130 10.89 -4.22 12.84
N GLN A 131 10.46 -3.71 11.69
CA GLN A 131 10.29 -2.27 11.48
C GLN A 131 9.27 -1.67 12.45
N ALA A 132 8.23 -2.43 12.81
CA ALA A 132 7.21 -2.05 13.76
C ALA A 132 7.64 -2.17 15.25
N GLY A 133 8.92 -2.44 15.52
CA GLY A 133 9.49 -2.46 16.87
C GLY A 133 9.69 -3.84 17.50
N ALA A 134 9.42 -4.93 16.77
CA ALA A 134 9.75 -6.29 17.21
C ALA A 134 11.22 -6.62 16.87
N ASP A 135 12.16 -5.99 17.58
CA ASP A 135 13.60 -6.14 17.32
C ASP A 135 14.05 -7.61 17.33
N GLY A 136 14.76 -8.02 16.28
CA GLY A 136 15.23 -9.38 16.10
C GLY A 136 14.15 -10.36 15.63
N TRP A 137 13.03 -9.89 15.08
CA TRP A 137 11.96 -10.72 14.49
C TRP A 137 11.86 -10.62 12.96
N SER A 138 12.91 -10.15 12.26
CA SER A 138 12.96 -10.16 10.79
C SER A 138 12.85 -11.57 10.21
N TYR A 139 12.58 -11.69 8.90
CA TYR A 139 12.49 -13.01 8.26
C TYR A 139 13.78 -13.82 8.43
N ALA A 140 14.93 -13.16 8.30
CA ALA A 140 16.24 -13.76 8.52
C ALA A 140 16.39 -14.34 9.95
N ASP A 141 15.76 -13.72 10.95
CA ASP A 141 15.75 -14.24 12.33
C ASP A 141 14.66 -15.30 12.58
N CYS A 142 13.67 -15.42 11.69
CA CYS A 142 12.52 -16.31 11.86
C CYS A 142 12.67 -17.62 11.06
N LEU A 143 13.27 -17.57 9.87
CA LEU A 143 13.48 -18.74 9.00
C LEU A 143 14.23 -19.90 9.67
N PRO A 144 15.31 -19.69 10.45
CA PRO A 144 15.97 -20.77 11.18
C PRO A 144 15.03 -21.52 12.14
N TYR A 145 14.08 -20.81 12.75
CA TYR A 145 13.08 -21.38 13.65
C TYR A 145 11.96 -22.11 12.90
N PHE A 146 11.56 -21.64 11.71
CA PHE A 146 10.71 -22.42 10.81
C PHE A 146 11.36 -23.76 10.42
N LYS A 147 12.66 -23.75 10.13
CA LYS A 147 13.43 -24.97 9.81
C LYS A 147 13.57 -25.89 11.02
N LYS A 148 13.86 -25.34 12.20
CA LYS A 148 13.91 -26.09 13.48
C LYS A 148 12.59 -26.81 13.79
N ALA A 149 11.47 -26.20 13.43
CA ALA A 149 10.15 -26.78 13.65
C ALA A 149 9.78 -27.89 12.65
N GLN A 150 10.32 -27.87 11.43
CA GLN A 150 9.82 -28.65 10.30
C GLN A 150 10.69 -29.87 9.95
N THR A 151 10.06 -30.99 9.58
CA THR A 151 10.63 -31.99 8.67
C THR A 151 9.76 -32.06 7.42
N HIS A 152 10.32 -31.73 6.27
CA HIS A 152 9.62 -31.78 5.00
C HIS A 152 9.84 -33.10 4.24
N SER A 153 8.80 -33.58 3.55
CA SER A 153 8.84 -34.82 2.77
C SER A 153 9.74 -34.78 1.52
N LEU A 154 10.02 -33.58 0.99
CA LEU A 154 10.89 -33.36 -0.17
C LEU A 154 12.36 -33.10 0.22
N SER A 155 12.79 -33.59 1.38
CA SER A 155 14.09 -33.33 2.03
C SER A 155 14.29 -31.88 2.50
N ALA A 156 15.35 -31.65 3.27
CA ALA A 156 15.73 -30.33 3.77
C ALA A 156 16.46 -29.54 2.67
N ASP A 157 16.31 -28.21 2.71
CA ASP A 157 17.05 -27.30 1.85
C ASP A 157 17.30 -25.97 2.57
N GLU A 158 17.54 -24.91 1.80
CA GLU A 158 17.75 -23.57 2.31
C GLU A 158 16.55 -23.02 3.10
N TYR A 159 15.32 -23.40 2.74
CA TYR A 159 14.07 -22.94 3.37
C TYR A 159 13.36 -24.03 4.18
N ARG A 160 13.53 -25.30 3.82
CA ARG A 160 12.82 -26.45 4.42
C ARG A 160 13.63 -27.08 5.54
N GLY A 161 12.94 -27.42 6.61
CA GLY A 161 13.53 -28.17 7.73
C GLY A 161 13.62 -29.67 7.44
N GLY A 162 14.65 -30.32 7.99
CA GLY A 162 14.89 -31.77 7.86
C GLY A 162 14.52 -32.58 9.09
N ASP A 163 14.75 -32.03 10.28
CA ASP A 163 14.77 -32.82 11.53
C ASP A 163 13.76 -32.35 12.58
N GLY A 164 12.89 -31.41 12.21
CA GLY A 164 11.88 -30.86 13.10
C GLY A 164 10.75 -31.84 13.48
N PRO A 165 10.07 -31.58 14.61
CA PRO A 165 8.96 -32.41 15.05
C PRO A 165 7.72 -32.33 14.15
N LEU A 166 7.48 -31.18 13.51
CA LEU A 166 6.31 -30.97 12.65
C LEU A 166 6.54 -31.58 11.26
N LYS A 167 5.81 -32.65 10.96
CA LYS A 167 5.92 -33.35 9.67
C LYS A 167 5.05 -32.68 8.60
N VAL A 168 5.67 -32.32 7.48
CA VAL A 168 5.03 -31.59 6.38
C VAL A 168 5.18 -32.35 5.06
N THR A 169 4.07 -32.53 4.36
CA THR A 169 3.98 -33.26 3.08
C THR A 169 3.29 -32.42 2.02
N ARG A 170 3.64 -32.67 0.75
CA ARG A 170 3.05 -32.03 -0.42
C ARG A 170 2.44 -33.07 -1.36
N ARG A 171 1.37 -32.69 -2.08
CA ARG A 171 0.76 -33.46 -3.18
C ARG A 171 0.26 -34.85 -2.76
N LEU A 172 -0.79 -34.86 -1.94
CA LEU A 172 -1.41 -36.05 -1.35
C LEU A 172 -2.38 -36.74 -2.31
N GLN A 173 -3.04 -36.00 -3.20
CA GLN A 173 -4.04 -36.51 -4.15
C GLN A 173 -3.59 -36.29 -5.60
N ARG A 174 -2.71 -37.19 -6.09
CA ARG A 174 -2.11 -37.07 -7.43
C ARG A 174 -3.10 -37.29 -8.58
N ASP A 175 -4.18 -38.00 -8.33
CA ASP A 175 -5.14 -38.44 -9.37
C ASP A 175 -6.31 -37.46 -9.58
N GLN A 176 -6.33 -36.32 -8.88
CA GLN A 176 -7.40 -35.33 -9.01
C GLN A 176 -7.08 -34.33 -10.14
N PRO A 177 -7.75 -34.43 -11.30
CA PRO A 177 -7.42 -33.61 -12.48
C PRO A 177 -7.61 -32.11 -12.27
N LEU A 178 -8.59 -31.71 -11.46
CA LEU A 178 -8.94 -30.29 -11.28
C LEU A 178 -7.82 -29.45 -10.64
N TYR A 179 -6.88 -30.07 -9.92
CA TYR A 179 -5.73 -29.35 -9.39
C TYR A 179 -4.77 -28.88 -10.47
N GLN A 180 -4.44 -29.78 -11.41
CA GLN A 180 -3.61 -29.40 -12.56
C GLN A 180 -4.36 -28.40 -13.44
N THR A 181 -5.67 -28.59 -13.65
CA THR A 181 -6.50 -27.63 -14.38
C THR A 181 -6.46 -26.23 -13.78
N PHE A 182 -6.51 -26.10 -12.45
CA PHE A 182 -6.38 -24.80 -11.78
C PHE A 182 -5.01 -24.16 -12.03
N LEU A 183 -3.92 -24.93 -11.89
CA LEU A 183 -2.57 -24.44 -12.12
C LEU A 183 -2.39 -23.98 -13.58
N ASP A 184 -2.84 -24.79 -14.53
CA ASP A 184 -2.79 -24.46 -15.96
C ASP A 184 -3.65 -23.22 -16.28
N ALA A 185 -4.83 -23.10 -15.66
CA ALA A 185 -5.69 -21.94 -15.82
C ALA A 185 -5.03 -20.66 -15.28
N ALA A 186 -4.46 -20.71 -14.09
CA ALA A 186 -3.78 -19.55 -13.52
C ALA A 186 -2.55 -19.14 -14.35
N MET A 187 -1.79 -20.11 -14.88
CA MET A 187 -0.70 -19.83 -15.81
C MET A 187 -1.18 -19.24 -17.14
N GLN A 188 -2.34 -19.69 -17.66
CA GLN A 188 -2.97 -19.10 -18.84
C GLN A 188 -3.44 -17.65 -18.61
N ALA A 189 -3.83 -17.32 -17.37
CA ALA A 189 -4.13 -15.95 -16.96
C ALA A 189 -2.86 -15.08 -16.71
N GLY A 190 -1.66 -15.63 -16.91
CA GLY A 190 -0.40 -14.90 -16.78
C GLY A 190 0.23 -14.92 -15.39
N TYR A 191 -0.31 -15.68 -14.43
CA TYR A 191 0.30 -15.82 -13.10
C TYR A 191 1.40 -16.88 -13.09
N PRO A 192 2.58 -16.59 -12.51
CA PRO A 192 3.71 -17.51 -12.55
C PRO A 192 3.44 -18.75 -11.69
N PHE A 193 4.07 -19.88 -12.05
CA PHE A 193 4.11 -21.04 -11.17
C PHE A 193 5.21 -20.88 -10.12
N THR A 194 4.91 -21.18 -8.87
CA THR A 194 5.90 -21.31 -7.78
C THR A 194 6.04 -22.77 -7.37
N ASP A 195 7.30 -23.25 -7.36
CA ASP A 195 7.61 -24.58 -6.86
C ASP A 195 7.47 -24.66 -5.34
N ASP A 196 7.65 -23.57 -4.60
CA ASP A 196 7.51 -23.57 -3.14
C ASP A 196 6.95 -22.25 -2.62
N VAL A 197 5.66 -22.26 -2.23
CA VAL A 197 4.96 -21.10 -1.65
C VAL A 197 5.55 -20.63 -0.30
N ASN A 198 6.44 -21.43 0.30
CA ASN A 198 7.16 -21.12 1.54
C ASN A 198 8.67 -20.86 1.34
N GLY A 199 9.14 -20.91 0.09
CA GLY A 199 10.56 -20.85 -0.28
C GLY A 199 10.94 -19.53 -0.94
N TYR A 200 11.89 -19.60 -1.87
CA TYR A 200 12.45 -18.45 -2.59
C TYR A 200 11.38 -17.49 -3.13
N GLN A 201 10.35 -18.01 -3.83
CA GLN A 201 9.32 -17.23 -4.50
C GLN A 201 7.92 -17.57 -3.97
N GLN A 202 7.26 -16.66 -3.26
CA GLN A 202 5.87 -16.89 -2.86
C GLN A 202 4.85 -16.45 -3.92
N GLU A 203 5.09 -15.34 -4.63
CA GLU A 203 4.17 -14.83 -5.67
C GLU A 203 4.02 -15.85 -6.81
N GLY A 204 2.76 -16.19 -7.11
CA GLY A 204 2.40 -17.18 -8.11
C GLY A 204 1.45 -18.26 -7.59
N VAL A 205 1.21 -19.28 -8.40
CA VAL A 205 0.39 -20.44 -8.09
C VAL A 205 1.22 -21.71 -7.94
N GLY A 206 0.83 -22.60 -7.03
CA GLY A 206 1.62 -23.79 -6.76
C GLY A 206 0.90 -24.80 -5.87
N TRP A 207 1.64 -25.87 -5.56
CA TRP A 207 1.19 -26.91 -4.63
C TRP A 207 1.39 -26.44 -3.19
N LEU A 208 0.34 -26.59 -2.38
CA LEU A 208 0.37 -26.22 -0.98
C LEU A 208 0.96 -27.35 -0.13
N ASP A 209 1.67 -26.96 0.91
CA ASP A 209 2.17 -27.88 1.93
C ASP A 209 1.12 -28.17 2.98
N HIS A 210 1.18 -29.36 3.55
CA HIS A 210 0.27 -29.80 4.59
C HIS A 210 1.00 -30.40 5.78
N THR A 211 0.57 -30.07 7.00
CA THR A 211 0.97 -30.76 8.23
C THR A 211 0.25 -32.11 8.34
N ILE A 212 0.54 -33.01 7.40
CA ILE A 212 0.02 -34.37 7.28
C ILE A 212 1.21 -35.32 7.19
N HIS A 213 1.12 -36.48 7.83
CA HIS A 213 2.17 -37.49 7.81
C HIS A 213 1.56 -38.88 7.87
N ASN A 214 2.00 -39.76 6.98
CA ASN A 214 1.47 -41.12 6.84
C ASN A 214 -0.08 -41.14 6.78
N GLY A 215 -0.65 -40.21 6.02
CA GLY A 215 -2.10 -40.06 5.84
C GLY A 215 -2.86 -39.50 7.05
N GLN A 216 -2.17 -39.06 8.11
CA GLN A 216 -2.79 -38.54 9.33
C GLN A 216 -2.41 -37.07 9.57
N ARG A 217 -3.29 -36.32 10.24
CA ARG A 217 -3.00 -34.96 10.72
C ARG A 217 -1.79 -34.97 11.66
N CYS A 218 -0.84 -34.07 11.40
CA CYS A 218 0.26 -33.75 12.30
C CYS A 218 -0.03 -32.42 13.03
N SER A 219 -0.81 -32.47 14.13
CA SER A 219 -1.07 -31.30 14.97
C SER A 219 0.16 -30.93 15.81
N ALA A 220 0.16 -29.74 16.43
CA ALA A 220 1.24 -29.33 17.34
C ALA A 220 1.38 -30.29 18.54
N SER A 221 0.26 -30.79 19.07
CA SER A 221 0.28 -31.81 20.13
C SER A 221 0.85 -33.14 19.63
N ALA A 222 0.49 -33.58 18.42
CA ALA A 222 1.04 -34.81 17.84
C ALA A 222 2.55 -34.71 17.58
N ALA A 223 3.02 -33.53 17.16
CA ALA A 223 4.42 -33.26 16.84
C ALA A 223 5.29 -33.03 18.09
N TYR A 224 4.84 -32.22 19.05
CA TYR A 224 5.67 -31.76 20.17
C TYR A 224 5.41 -32.50 21.49
N LEU A 225 4.20 -33.02 21.71
CA LEU A 225 3.84 -33.74 22.94
C LEU A 225 3.83 -35.25 22.67
N THR A 226 4.91 -35.78 22.10
CA THR A 226 5.04 -37.22 21.82
C THR A 226 4.97 -38.04 23.11
N SER A 227 4.79 -39.36 22.99
CA SER A 227 4.73 -40.24 24.16
C SER A 227 5.98 -40.13 25.06
N SER A 228 7.16 -39.91 24.49
CA SER A 228 8.40 -39.72 25.25
C SER A 228 8.45 -38.40 26.01
N VAL A 229 7.90 -37.32 25.43
CA VAL A 229 7.81 -36.01 26.08
C VAL A 229 6.79 -36.04 27.22
N LEU A 230 5.62 -36.64 27.01
CA LEU A 230 4.56 -36.75 28.02
C LEU A 230 4.94 -37.62 29.23
N THR A 231 6.00 -38.44 29.13
CA THR A 231 6.51 -39.26 30.23
C THR A 231 7.62 -38.59 31.05
N ARG A 232 8.06 -37.38 30.68
CA ARG A 232 9.08 -36.64 31.45
C ARG A 232 8.54 -36.29 32.84
N GLU A 233 9.30 -36.57 33.89
CA GLU A 233 8.86 -36.37 35.28
C GLU A 233 8.69 -34.89 35.66
N ASN A 234 9.38 -34.00 34.95
CA ASN A 234 9.36 -32.56 35.17
C ASN A 234 8.31 -31.81 34.33
N LEU A 235 7.53 -32.51 33.49
CA LEU A 235 6.42 -31.95 32.72
C LEU A 235 5.08 -32.50 33.23
N THR A 236 4.20 -31.59 33.64
CA THR A 236 2.81 -31.92 33.99
C THR A 236 1.87 -31.32 32.95
N VAL A 237 1.04 -32.15 32.31
CA VAL A 237 0.00 -31.68 31.37
C VAL A 237 -1.37 -31.98 31.95
N VAL A 238 -2.20 -30.95 32.11
CA VAL A 238 -3.56 -31.05 32.64
C VAL A 238 -4.56 -30.57 31.59
N THR A 239 -5.56 -31.40 31.32
CA THR A 239 -6.66 -31.12 30.38
C THR A 239 -7.98 -30.93 31.13
N GLY A 240 -9.02 -30.41 30.48
CA GLY A 240 -10.34 -30.24 31.11
C GLY A 240 -10.34 -29.21 32.25
N THR A 241 -9.39 -28.28 32.26
CA THR A 241 -9.15 -27.34 33.36
C THR A 241 -9.22 -25.91 32.85
N PHE A 242 -10.17 -25.15 33.38
CA PHE A 242 -10.40 -23.76 33.03
C PHE A 242 -9.51 -22.85 33.89
N VAL A 243 -8.90 -21.84 33.27
CA VAL A 243 -8.11 -20.82 33.97
C VAL A 243 -8.97 -19.57 34.12
N ASN A 244 -9.24 -19.17 35.36
CA ASN A 244 -10.08 -18.02 35.69
C ASN A 244 -9.33 -16.70 35.54
N LYS A 245 -8.09 -16.64 36.07
CA LYS A 245 -7.23 -15.45 36.06
C LYS A 245 -5.79 -15.79 36.37
N VAL A 246 -4.89 -14.88 36.03
CA VAL A 246 -3.53 -14.78 36.56
C VAL A 246 -3.59 -14.15 37.95
N VAL A 247 -2.78 -14.67 38.88
CA VAL A 247 -2.69 -14.19 40.26
C VAL A 247 -1.47 -13.30 40.40
N PHE A 248 -1.65 -12.10 40.98
CA PHE A 248 -0.60 -11.10 41.16
C PHE A 248 -0.32 -10.81 42.63
N GLU A 249 0.95 -10.63 42.96
CA GLU A 249 1.44 -10.00 44.19
C GLU A 249 2.08 -8.65 43.77
N GLY A 250 1.35 -7.54 43.93
CA GLY A 250 1.75 -6.25 43.39
C GLY A 250 1.77 -6.26 41.85
N LYS A 251 2.94 -6.05 41.24
CA LYS A 251 3.17 -6.06 39.78
C LYS A 251 3.75 -7.37 39.25
N LYS A 252 3.93 -8.38 40.12
CA LYS A 252 4.50 -9.67 39.76
C LYS A 252 3.42 -10.73 39.63
N ALA A 253 3.35 -11.41 38.50
CA ALA A 253 2.53 -12.60 38.33
C ALA A 253 3.18 -13.77 39.10
N VAL A 254 2.42 -14.41 39.99
CA VAL A 254 2.92 -15.47 40.90
C VAL A 254 2.22 -16.81 40.70
N GLY A 255 1.33 -16.90 39.71
CA GLY A 255 0.57 -18.11 39.46
C GLY A 255 -0.74 -17.88 38.72
N ILE A 256 -1.57 -18.91 38.70
CA ILE A 256 -2.89 -18.90 38.05
C ILE A 256 -3.96 -19.49 38.97
N GLU A 257 -5.19 -19.05 38.78
CA GLU A 257 -6.36 -19.62 39.43
C GLU A 257 -7.13 -20.51 38.45
N VAL A 258 -7.40 -21.76 38.84
CA VAL A 258 -7.97 -22.78 37.97
C VAL A 258 -9.12 -23.55 38.62
N GLU A 259 -9.97 -24.14 37.79
CA GLU A 259 -11.00 -25.09 38.21
C GLU A 259 -11.37 -26.08 37.09
N PRO A 260 -12.09 -27.19 37.38
CA PRO A 260 -12.54 -28.11 36.35
C PRO A 260 -13.51 -27.44 35.36
N PHE A 261 -13.26 -27.56 34.05
CA PHE A 261 -14.08 -26.90 33.03
C PHE A 261 -15.56 -27.34 33.03
N LYS A 262 -15.83 -28.62 33.32
CA LYS A 262 -17.19 -29.20 33.33
C LYS A 262 -17.93 -29.04 34.66
N ALA A 263 -17.30 -28.47 35.69
CA ALA A 263 -17.87 -28.39 37.03
C ALA A 263 -17.82 -26.93 37.51
N ASP A 264 -18.75 -26.13 36.98
CA ASP A 264 -18.91 -24.72 37.33
C ASP A 264 -19.27 -24.57 38.82
N GLY A 265 -18.62 -23.64 39.52
CA GLY A 265 -18.85 -23.37 40.94
C GLY A 265 -18.00 -24.21 41.92
N HIS A 266 -17.03 -24.99 41.45
CA HIS A 266 -16.01 -25.55 42.34
C HIS A 266 -15.14 -24.42 42.92
N ARG A 267 -14.70 -24.56 44.18
CA ARG A 267 -13.79 -23.57 44.77
C ARG A 267 -12.50 -23.52 43.93
N PRO A 268 -12.17 -22.36 43.31
CA PRO A 268 -10.99 -22.26 42.49
C PRO A 268 -9.72 -22.57 43.28
N LYS A 269 -8.75 -23.22 42.63
CA LYS A 269 -7.44 -23.53 43.20
C LYS A 269 -6.40 -22.61 42.60
N GLN A 270 -5.49 -22.11 43.43
CA GLN A 270 -4.32 -21.38 42.94
C GLN A 270 -3.14 -22.34 42.76
N ILE A 271 -2.42 -22.18 41.66
CA ILE A 271 -1.18 -22.88 41.35
C ILE A 271 -0.08 -21.82 41.23
N ARG A 272 1.00 -21.97 42.01
CA ARG A 272 2.11 -21.00 42.02
C ARG A 272 3.09 -21.26 40.87
N ALA A 273 3.66 -20.18 40.36
CA ALA A 273 4.64 -20.19 39.28
C ALA A 273 5.71 -19.11 39.52
N LYS A 274 6.97 -19.38 39.15
CA LYS A 274 7.98 -18.32 39.02
C LYS A 274 7.69 -17.42 37.81
N GLU A 275 7.22 -18.01 36.72
CA GLU A 275 6.81 -17.30 35.51
C GLU A 275 5.56 -17.92 34.88
N VAL A 276 4.61 -17.08 34.48
CA VAL A 276 3.36 -17.47 33.79
C VAL A 276 3.46 -17.07 32.32
N ILE A 277 3.14 -18.00 31.42
CA ILE A 277 3.19 -17.80 29.98
C ILE A 277 1.80 -18.03 29.39
N LEU A 278 1.20 -16.99 28.81
CA LEU A 278 -0.10 -17.07 28.16
C LEU A 278 0.07 -17.50 26.70
N SER A 279 -0.53 -18.63 26.34
CA SER A 279 -0.52 -19.21 24.98
C SER A 279 -1.93 -19.62 24.55
N SER A 280 -2.93 -18.82 24.93
CA SER A 280 -4.35 -19.10 24.73
C SER A 280 -4.94 -18.51 23.44
N GLY A 281 -4.12 -17.82 22.65
CA GLY A 281 -4.48 -17.27 21.33
C GLY A 281 -5.10 -15.87 21.39
N ALA A 282 -5.35 -15.31 20.20
CA ALA A 282 -5.77 -13.92 19.98
C ALA A 282 -7.12 -13.49 20.60
N ILE A 283 -7.85 -14.40 21.26
CA ILE A 283 -9.12 -14.08 21.92
C ILE A 283 -8.97 -14.27 23.43
N ASN A 284 -8.49 -15.44 23.85
CA ASN A 284 -8.48 -15.81 25.26
C ASN A 284 -7.30 -15.20 26.01
N SER A 285 -6.13 -14.98 25.38
CA SER A 285 -5.01 -14.31 26.04
C SER A 285 -5.31 -12.85 26.44
N PRO A 286 -5.82 -11.96 25.55
CA PRO A 286 -6.22 -10.61 25.98
C PRO A 286 -7.40 -10.64 26.97
N GLN A 287 -8.36 -11.56 26.81
CA GLN A 287 -9.44 -11.74 27.78
C GLN A 287 -8.88 -12.08 29.17
N LEU A 288 -7.93 -13.02 29.23
CA LEU A 288 -7.34 -13.47 30.48
C LEU A 288 -6.53 -12.36 31.16
N LEU A 289 -5.79 -11.55 30.42
CA LEU A 289 -5.14 -10.35 30.95
C LEU A 289 -6.16 -9.40 31.58
N MET A 290 -7.24 -9.08 30.85
CA MET A 290 -8.26 -8.15 31.34
C MET A 290 -8.99 -8.67 32.59
N VAL A 291 -9.44 -9.93 32.63
CA VAL A 291 -10.10 -10.48 33.84
C VAL A 291 -9.15 -10.61 35.04
N SER A 292 -7.84 -10.55 34.79
CA SER A 292 -6.79 -10.52 35.81
C SER A 292 -6.41 -9.10 36.26
N GLY A 293 -7.06 -8.07 35.73
CA GLY A 293 -6.82 -6.67 36.09
C GLY A 293 -5.75 -5.96 35.25
N VAL A 294 -5.36 -6.52 34.10
CA VAL A 294 -4.39 -5.92 33.17
C VAL A 294 -5.11 -5.50 31.88
N GLY A 295 -5.26 -4.19 31.66
CA GLY A 295 -6.01 -3.66 30.51
C GLY A 295 -6.35 -2.17 30.66
N ASP A 296 -7.29 -1.68 29.86
CA ASP A 296 -7.83 -0.32 30.01
C ASP A 296 -8.50 -0.17 31.39
N ALA A 297 -8.01 0.76 32.20
CA ALA A 297 -8.44 0.93 33.57
C ALA A 297 -9.92 1.33 33.66
N ASP A 298 -10.42 2.09 32.69
CA ASP A 298 -11.80 2.53 32.68
C ASP A 298 -12.75 1.39 32.30
N GLN A 299 -12.34 0.56 31.34
CA GLN A 299 -13.08 -0.66 31.01
C GLN A 299 -13.13 -1.63 32.20
N LEU A 300 -11.99 -1.88 32.85
CA LEU A 300 -11.91 -2.81 33.99
C LEU A 300 -12.82 -2.37 35.15
N LYS A 301 -12.78 -1.08 35.50
CA LYS A 301 -13.67 -0.48 36.52
C LYS A 301 -15.14 -0.64 36.15
N LYS A 302 -15.52 -0.38 34.88
CA LYS A 302 -16.91 -0.56 34.40
C LYS A 302 -17.40 -1.99 34.55
N THR A 303 -16.52 -2.98 34.39
CA THR A 303 -16.86 -4.40 34.59
C THR A 303 -16.74 -4.88 36.04
N GLY A 304 -16.26 -4.04 36.96
CA GLY A 304 -16.07 -4.40 38.37
C GLY A 304 -14.79 -5.21 38.67
N ILE A 305 -13.81 -5.18 37.77
CA ILE A 305 -12.51 -5.86 37.95
C ILE A 305 -11.50 -4.88 38.57
N PRO A 306 -10.82 -5.25 39.68
CA PRO A 306 -9.75 -4.46 40.25
C PRO A 306 -8.59 -4.27 39.26
N VAL A 307 -8.10 -3.04 39.13
CA VAL A 307 -6.98 -2.72 38.23
C VAL A 307 -5.66 -3.09 38.90
N VAL A 308 -4.92 -4.01 38.27
CA VAL A 308 -3.54 -4.36 38.61
C VAL A 308 -2.57 -3.50 37.79
N HIS A 309 -2.82 -3.36 36.49
CA HIS A 309 -2.00 -2.53 35.60
C HIS A 309 -2.83 -1.93 34.47
N HIS A 310 -2.73 -0.61 34.31
CA HIS A 310 -3.29 0.07 33.16
C HIS A 310 -2.42 -0.19 31.93
N LEU A 311 -2.97 -0.92 30.97
CA LEU A 311 -2.35 -1.22 29.69
C LEU A 311 -3.46 -1.25 28.62
N PRO A 312 -3.89 -0.08 28.11
CA PRO A 312 -5.11 0.05 27.29
C PRO A 312 -5.01 -0.65 25.92
N ALA A 313 -3.79 -0.96 25.47
CA ALA A 313 -3.53 -1.71 24.25
C ALA A 313 -4.02 -3.17 24.30
N VAL A 314 -4.22 -3.75 25.48
CA VAL A 314 -4.72 -5.14 25.64
C VAL A 314 -6.08 -5.29 24.94
N GLY A 315 -6.13 -6.22 23.99
CA GLY A 315 -7.31 -6.50 23.19
C GLY A 315 -7.53 -5.56 22.00
N GLN A 316 -6.68 -4.55 21.75
CA GLN A 316 -6.81 -3.67 20.58
C GLN A 316 -6.12 -4.26 19.34
N ASN A 317 -6.10 -3.52 18.22
CA ASN A 317 -5.33 -3.87 17.02
C ASN A 317 -5.67 -5.23 16.36
N MET A 318 -6.84 -5.80 16.63
CA MET A 318 -7.20 -7.11 16.08
C MET A 318 -7.20 -7.07 14.55
N GLU A 319 -6.50 -8.03 13.95
CA GLU A 319 -6.50 -8.29 12.52
C GLU A 319 -6.97 -9.72 12.22
N GLU A 320 -7.66 -9.90 11.10
CA GLU A 320 -8.18 -11.19 10.66
C GLU A 320 -8.33 -11.22 9.13
N HIS A 321 -8.16 -12.40 8.54
CA HIS A 321 -8.32 -12.61 7.10
C HIS A 321 -9.80 -12.84 6.73
N LEU A 322 -10.43 -11.85 6.10
CA LEU A 322 -11.75 -11.99 5.50
C LEU A 322 -11.61 -12.38 4.02
N GLY A 323 -12.39 -13.34 3.55
CA GLY A 323 -12.39 -13.80 2.15
C GLY A 323 -13.78 -14.09 1.61
N VAL A 324 -13.82 -14.51 0.35
CA VAL A 324 -15.04 -14.86 -0.38
C VAL A 324 -14.85 -16.15 -1.18
N TYR A 325 -15.91 -16.94 -1.29
CA TYR A 325 -15.92 -18.19 -2.05
C TYR A 325 -16.62 -17.97 -3.39
N LEU A 326 -15.89 -18.11 -4.50
CA LEU A 326 -16.48 -18.09 -5.83
C LEU A 326 -16.82 -19.52 -6.25
N HIS A 327 -18.10 -19.77 -6.50
CA HIS A 327 -18.66 -21.08 -6.83
C HIS A 327 -18.98 -21.20 -8.32
N VAL A 328 -18.55 -22.30 -8.93
CA VAL A 328 -18.80 -22.61 -10.33
C VAL A 328 -19.26 -24.06 -10.45
N ALA A 329 -20.33 -24.31 -11.21
CA ALA A 329 -20.77 -25.66 -11.50
C ALA A 329 -19.68 -26.45 -12.24
N CYS A 330 -19.62 -27.76 -12.02
CA CYS A 330 -18.71 -28.64 -12.73
C CYS A 330 -19.48 -29.60 -13.63
N LYS A 331 -19.18 -29.58 -14.93
CA LYS A 331 -19.80 -30.43 -15.96
C LYS A 331 -19.51 -31.92 -15.77
N LYS A 332 -18.39 -32.25 -15.10
CA LYS A 332 -17.88 -33.63 -14.97
C LYS A 332 -17.97 -34.15 -13.53
N PRO A 333 -18.18 -35.46 -13.34
CA PRO A 333 -18.36 -36.05 -12.02
C PRO A 333 -17.03 -36.31 -11.28
N VAL A 334 -16.15 -35.31 -11.24
CA VAL A 334 -14.77 -35.40 -10.69
C VAL A 334 -14.58 -34.62 -9.38
N THR A 335 -15.66 -34.05 -8.85
CA THR A 335 -15.65 -33.23 -7.62
C THR A 335 -15.95 -34.03 -6.35
N LEU A 336 -15.82 -33.40 -5.19
CA LEU A 336 -16.12 -33.97 -3.86
C LEU A 336 -17.61 -34.25 -3.61
N TYR A 337 -18.49 -34.07 -4.60
CA TYR A 337 -19.92 -34.35 -4.48
C TYR A 337 -20.21 -35.79 -3.97
N HIS A 338 -19.42 -36.76 -4.42
CA HIS A 338 -19.52 -38.16 -3.99
C HIS A 338 -18.98 -38.44 -2.58
N ALA A 339 -18.34 -37.46 -1.94
CA ALA A 339 -17.85 -37.51 -0.57
C ALA A 339 -18.80 -36.75 0.39
N THR A 340 -20.09 -36.64 0.03
CA THR A 340 -21.13 -35.98 0.83
C THR A 340 -22.12 -37.00 1.44
N PRO A 341 -22.96 -36.58 2.41
CA PRO A 341 -23.97 -37.45 3.01
C PRO A 341 -24.99 -38.09 2.03
N HIS A 342 -25.08 -37.63 0.78
CA HIS A 342 -25.88 -38.27 -0.28
C HIS A 342 -25.38 -39.67 -0.64
N PHE A 343 -24.08 -39.92 -0.45
CA PHE A 343 -23.42 -41.18 -0.77
C PHE A 343 -22.78 -41.78 0.49
N PRO A 344 -23.59 -42.17 1.50
CA PRO A 344 -23.06 -42.61 2.79
C PRO A 344 -22.19 -43.87 2.66
N HIS A 345 -22.46 -44.73 1.67
CA HIS A 345 -21.64 -45.90 1.36
C HIS A 345 -20.24 -45.53 0.85
N LYS A 346 -20.10 -44.45 0.05
CA LYS A 346 -18.81 -43.94 -0.41
C LYS A 346 -18.03 -43.28 0.72
N MET A 347 -18.70 -42.49 1.56
CA MET A 347 -18.08 -41.91 2.77
C MET A 347 -17.60 -43.00 3.73
N ALA A 348 -18.39 -44.06 3.95
CA ALA A 348 -18.00 -45.20 4.77
C ALA A 348 -16.78 -45.91 4.17
N TRP A 349 -16.77 -46.14 2.85
CA TRP A 349 -15.61 -46.73 2.17
C TRP A 349 -14.35 -45.88 2.29
N MET A 350 -14.44 -44.54 2.15
CA MET A 350 -13.32 -43.63 2.40
C MET A 350 -12.77 -43.78 3.83
N GLY A 351 -13.67 -43.88 4.82
CA GLY A 351 -13.31 -44.13 6.21
C GLY A 351 -12.59 -45.46 6.40
N VAL A 352 -13.10 -46.54 5.80
CA VAL A 352 -12.49 -47.89 5.85
C VAL A 352 -11.11 -47.88 5.18
N GLN A 353 -10.99 -47.31 3.98
CA GLN A 353 -9.74 -47.22 3.24
C GLN A 353 -8.65 -46.50 4.05
N TRP A 354 -9.01 -45.36 4.65
CA TRP A 354 -8.11 -44.60 5.52
C TRP A 354 -7.78 -45.37 6.82
N LEU A 355 -8.75 -46.05 7.42
CA LEU A 355 -8.54 -46.80 8.66
C LEU A 355 -7.57 -47.96 8.45
N VAL A 356 -7.73 -48.72 7.36
CA VAL A 356 -6.94 -49.92 7.05
C VAL A 356 -5.56 -49.59 6.49
N SER A 357 -5.47 -48.64 5.55
CA SER A 357 -4.25 -48.43 4.75
C SER A 357 -3.66 -47.03 4.85
N LYS A 358 -4.37 -46.08 5.47
CA LYS A 358 -3.98 -44.66 5.49
C LYS A 358 -3.77 -44.07 4.08
N THR A 359 -4.54 -44.55 3.11
CA THR A 359 -4.54 -44.08 1.71
C THR A 359 -5.90 -43.55 1.28
N GLY A 360 -6.00 -43.04 0.06
CA GLY A 360 -7.24 -42.58 -0.56
C GLY A 360 -7.63 -41.16 -0.16
N MET A 361 -8.84 -40.75 -0.53
CA MET A 361 -9.34 -39.37 -0.35
C MET A 361 -9.38 -38.92 1.11
N GLY A 362 -9.48 -39.86 2.07
CA GLY A 362 -9.49 -39.55 3.50
C GLY A 362 -8.22 -38.89 4.04
N THR A 363 -7.14 -38.91 3.28
CA THR A 363 -5.80 -38.43 3.67
C THR A 363 -5.55 -36.94 3.41
N SER A 364 -6.47 -36.23 2.76
CA SER A 364 -6.32 -34.82 2.38
C SER A 364 -7.44 -33.97 2.98
N SER A 365 -7.18 -32.66 3.18
CA SER A 365 -8.25 -31.66 3.38
C SER A 365 -8.86 -31.17 2.07
N HIS A 366 -8.35 -31.66 0.93
CA HIS A 366 -8.78 -31.35 -0.43
C HIS A 366 -8.47 -29.93 -0.93
N ILE A 367 -7.57 -29.20 -0.26
CA ILE A 367 -7.10 -27.88 -0.68
C ILE A 367 -5.59 -27.99 -0.97
N GLU A 368 -5.22 -28.57 -2.11
CA GLU A 368 -3.81 -28.93 -2.40
C GLU A 368 -3.09 -27.97 -3.32
N VAL A 369 -3.82 -27.07 -4.00
CA VAL A 369 -3.25 -26.04 -4.87
C VAL A 369 -3.87 -24.69 -4.53
N GLY A 370 -3.10 -23.66 -4.76
CA GLY A 370 -3.48 -22.29 -4.46
C GLY A 370 -2.45 -21.32 -5.02
N GLY A 371 -2.49 -20.08 -4.56
CA GLY A 371 -1.50 -19.08 -4.94
C GLY A 371 -1.52 -17.86 -4.06
N PHE A 372 -0.47 -17.05 -4.21
CA PHE A 372 -0.32 -15.75 -3.57
C PHE A 372 -0.08 -14.73 -4.67
N LEU A 373 -0.91 -13.71 -4.73
CA LEU A 373 -0.89 -12.71 -5.78
C LEU A 373 -1.07 -11.33 -5.21
N ARG A 374 -0.80 -10.32 -6.04
CA ARG A 374 -1.12 -8.94 -5.74
C ARG A 374 -2.53 -8.64 -6.23
N SER A 375 -3.35 -8.08 -5.34
CA SER A 375 -4.69 -7.58 -5.66
C SER A 375 -4.63 -6.36 -6.59
N ALA A 376 -3.51 -5.63 -6.60
CA ALA A 376 -3.20 -4.55 -7.52
C ALA A 376 -1.68 -4.44 -7.78
N PRO A 377 -1.24 -3.92 -8.95
CA PRO A 377 0.19 -3.78 -9.25
C PRO A 377 0.98 -2.90 -8.26
N THR A 378 0.31 -1.99 -7.56
CA THR A 378 0.90 -1.09 -6.54
C THR A 378 1.30 -1.79 -5.24
N LYS A 379 0.95 -3.07 -5.05
CA LYS A 379 1.29 -3.82 -3.84
C LYS A 379 2.76 -4.24 -3.88
N CYS A 380 3.47 -4.00 -2.79
CA CYS A 380 4.91 -4.29 -2.65
C CYS A 380 5.23 -5.80 -2.66
N HIS A 381 4.28 -6.63 -2.22
CA HIS A 381 4.35 -8.09 -2.29
C HIS A 381 2.93 -8.67 -2.29
N PRO A 382 2.74 -9.99 -2.50
CA PRO A 382 1.43 -10.61 -2.53
C PRO A 382 0.56 -10.30 -1.30
N ASP A 383 -0.63 -9.74 -1.54
CA ASP A 383 -1.64 -9.41 -0.53
C ASP A 383 -2.96 -10.15 -0.76
N LEU A 384 -3.00 -11.07 -1.72
CA LEU A 384 -4.15 -11.92 -2.04
C LEU A 384 -3.75 -13.38 -2.00
N LYS A 385 -4.64 -14.22 -1.44
CA LYS A 385 -4.48 -15.67 -1.41
C LYS A 385 -5.61 -16.37 -2.16
N TRP A 386 -5.22 -17.37 -2.93
CA TRP A 386 -6.11 -18.36 -3.53
C TRP A 386 -5.96 -19.74 -2.90
N GLN A 387 -7.11 -20.38 -2.71
CA GLN A 387 -7.20 -21.76 -2.29
C GLN A 387 -8.27 -22.45 -3.12
N PHE A 388 -7.85 -23.39 -3.96
CA PHE A 388 -8.76 -24.10 -4.83
C PHE A 388 -9.26 -25.39 -4.16
N LEU A 389 -10.57 -25.62 -4.23
CA LEU A 389 -11.22 -26.83 -3.76
C LEU A 389 -12.05 -27.44 -4.91
N PRO A 390 -11.86 -28.72 -5.26
CA PRO A 390 -12.69 -29.45 -6.23
C PRO A 390 -14.03 -29.85 -5.62
N GLY A 391 -14.73 -28.89 -5.02
CA GLY A 391 -16.01 -28.97 -4.32
C GLY A 391 -16.53 -27.55 -4.10
N ALA A 392 -17.77 -27.40 -3.65
CA ALA A 392 -18.30 -26.10 -3.24
C ALA A 392 -18.74 -26.18 -1.78
N SER A 393 -18.59 -25.10 -1.02
CA SER A 393 -19.03 -25.04 0.38
C SER A 393 -19.68 -23.71 0.74
N ASP A 394 -20.61 -23.72 1.68
CA ASP A 394 -21.18 -22.50 2.23
C ASP A 394 -20.16 -21.68 3.07
N GLU A 395 -20.57 -20.53 3.57
CA GLU A 395 -19.76 -19.64 4.41
C GLU A 395 -19.27 -20.30 5.73
N ASN A 396 -19.87 -21.42 6.13
CA ASN A 396 -19.49 -22.23 7.30
C ASN A 396 -18.63 -23.45 6.91
N ARG A 397 -18.12 -23.50 5.67
CA ARG A 397 -17.31 -24.59 5.10
C ARG A 397 -18.03 -25.95 5.06
N GLN A 398 -19.36 -25.95 4.98
CA GLN A 398 -20.13 -27.17 4.70
C GLN A 398 -20.28 -27.38 3.21
N LEU A 399 -19.93 -28.58 2.72
CA LEU A 399 -20.06 -28.88 1.30
C LEU A 399 -21.52 -28.69 0.83
N LEU A 400 -21.68 -27.98 -0.29
CA LEU A 400 -22.96 -27.84 -0.96
C LEU A 400 -23.47 -29.23 -1.35
N ARG A 401 -24.75 -29.42 -1.08
CA ARG A 401 -25.38 -30.73 -1.03
C ARG A 401 -25.84 -31.24 -2.39
N ASP A 402 -25.95 -30.37 -3.39
CA ASP A 402 -26.53 -30.71 -4.69
C ASP A 402 -25.59 -30.36 -5.85
N GLY A 403 -25.36 -31.33 -6.74
CA GLY A 403 -24.60 -31.17 -7.97
C GLY A 403 -23.08 -31.18 -7.83
N HIS A 404 -22.39 -31.37 -8.96
CA HIS A 404 -20.95 -31.22 -9.05
C HIS A 404 -20.61 -29.72 -9.16
N ALA A 405 -19.76 -29.23 -8.27
CA ALA A 405 -19.27 -27.85 -8.28
C ALA A 405 -17.82 -27.78 -7.78
N MET A 406 -17.15 -26.68 -8.11
CA MET A 406 -15.81 -26.32 -7.65
C MET A 406 -15.82 -24.90 -7.08
N MET A 407 -14.83 -24.58 -6.24
CA MET A 407 -14.70 -23.25 -5.67
C MET A 407 -13.26 -22.77 -5.64
N LEU A 408 -13.10 -21.46 -5.78
CA LEU A 408 -11.86 -20.77 -5.52
C LEU A 408 -12.11 -19.78 -4.39
N HIS A 409 -11.46 -20.02 -3.25
CA HIS A 409 -11.49 -19.13 -2.10
C HIS A 409 -10.46 -18.03 -2.30
N CYS A 410 -10.91 -16.78 -2.21
CA CYS A 410 -10.12 -15.58 -2.45
C CYS A 410 -10.10 -14.73 -1.19
N THR A 411 -8.91 -14.48 -0.66
CA THR A 411 -8.73 -13.79 0.63
C THR A 411 -7.66 -12.69 0.53
N PRO A 412 -8.02 -11.42 0.70
CA PRO A 412 -7.06 -10.38 1.02
C PRO A 412 -6.35 -10.65 2.36
N LEU A 413 -5.04 -10.44 2.40
CA LEU A 413 -4.14 -10.81 3.49
C LEU A 413 -3.59 -9.60 4.26
N ARG A 414 -3.95 -8.39 3.83
CA ARG A 414 -3.41 -7.12 4.34
C ARG A 414 -4.54 -6.15 4.69
N ALA A 415 -5.51 -6.64 5.46
CA ALA A 415 -6.62 -5.81 5.91
C ALA A 415 -6.10 -4.60 6.71
N THR A 416 -6.59 -3.42 6.35
CA THR A 416 -6.31 -2.14 7.00
C THR A 416 -7.33 -1.81 8.09
N SER A 417 -8.49 -2.48 8.10
CA SER A 417 -9.41 -2.42 9.24
C SER A 417 -8.74 -2.95 10.51
N ARG A 418 -9.03 -2.31 11.65
CA ARG A 418 -8.54 -2.71 12.99
C ARG A 418 -9.70 -2.95 13.93
N GLY A 419 -9.71 -4.12 14.54
CA GLY A 419 -10.73 -4.56 15.48
C GLY A 419 -10.29 -4.55 16.95
N TYR A 420 -11.14 -5.10 17.81
CA TYR A 420 -10.82 -5.27 19.23
C TYR A 420 -11.52 -6.47 19.89
N ILE A 421 -10.94 -6.92 21.01
CA ILE A 421 -11.50 -7.79 22.03
C ILE A 421 -11.78 -6.97 23.28
N LYS A 422 -12.99 -7.11 23.83
CA LYS A 422 -13.39 -6.46 25.09
C LYS A 422 -14.08 -7.45 26.01
N LEU A 423 -13.97 -7.22 27.32
CA LEU A 423 -14.78 -7.96 28.29
C LEU A 423 -16.25 -7.61 28.17
N ARG A 424 -17.10 -8.64 28.25
CA ARG A 424 -18.55 -8.48 28.37
C ARG A 424 -18.97 -8.32 29.83
N SER A 425 -18.30 -9.01 30.74
CA SER A 425 -18.54 -8.97 32.18
C SER A 425 -17.25 -9.35 32.93
N ALA A 426 -17.29 -9.32 34.27
CA ALA A 426 -16.21 -9.85 35.12
C ALA A 426 -16.15 -11.38 35.17
N ASN A 427 -17.15 -12.10 34.65
CA ASN A 427 -17.13 -13.56 34.65
C ASN A 427 -16.20 -14.06 33.53
N PRO A 428 -15.08 -14.75 33.83
CA PRO A 428 -14.16 -15.24 32.82
C PRO A 428 -14.78 -16.27 31.86
N ARG A 429 -15.89 -16.93 32.26
CA ARG A 429 -16.64 -17.85 31.38
C ARG A 429 -17.49 -17.16 30.32
N ASP A 430 -17.81 -15.88 30.51
CA ASP A 430 -18.61 -15.15 29.54
C ASP A 430 -17.79 -14.92 28.27
N ARG A 431 -18.44 -15.09 27.11
CA ARG A 431 -17.80 -14.86 25.82
C ARG A 431 -17.45 -13.37 25.67
N PRO A 432 -16.21 -13.02 25.28
CA PRO A 432 -15.83 -11.64 25.11
C PRO A 432 -16.62 -10.99 23.96
N VAL A 433 -16.58 -9.67 23.91
CA VAL A 433 -16.98 -8.88 22.74
C VAL A 433 -15.87 -9.05 21.71
N ILE A 434 -16.21 -9.54 20.53
CA ILE A 434 -15.29 -9.76 19.41
C ILE A 434 -15.74 -8.86 18.27
N GLN A 435 -14.95 -7.83 17.96
CA GLN A 435 -15.30 -6.85 16.94
C GLN A 435 -14.16 -6.65 15.95
N PRO A 436 -14.14 -7.40 14.83
CA PRO A 436 -13.07 -7.30 13.83
C PRO A 436 -13.13 -6.04 12.95
N ASN A 437 -14.30 -5.38 12.87
CA ASN A 437 -14.53 -4.21 12.01
C ASN A 437 -14.28 -4.49 10.51
N TYR A 438 -14.68 -5.67 10.03
CA TYR A 438 -14.48 -6.07 8.64
C TYR A 438 -14.96 -5.02 7.63
N LEU A 439 -14.15 -4.76 6.61
CA LEU A 439 -14.44 -3.84 5.49
C LEU A 439 -14.77 -2.41 5.93
N ALA A 440 -14.25 -1.95 7.07
CA ALA A 440 -14.46 -0.59 7.54
C ALA A 440 -13.78 0.44 6.63
N THR A 441 -12.59 0.12 6.11
CA THR A 441 -11.82 0.98 5.20
C THR A 441 -12.20 0.76 3.73
N GLU A 442 -11.92 1.76 2.88
CA GLU A 442 -12.14 1.64 1.43
C GLU A 442 -11.13 0.68 0.79
N THR A 443 -9.87 0.71 1.24
CA THR A 443 -8.80 -0.20 0.77
C THR A 443 -9.24 -1.66 0.88
N ASP A 444 -9.81 -2.07 2.01
CA ASP A 444 -10.25 -3.46 2.21
C ASP A 444 -11.37 -3.86 1.24
N ARG A 445 -12.25 -2.91 0.87
CA ARG A 445 -13.32 -3.13 -0.10
C ARG A 445 -12.76 -3.26 -1.52
N VAL A 446 -11.84 -2.38 -1.88
CA VAL A 446 -11.17 -2.39 -3.19
C VAL A 446 -10.35 -3.66 -3.38
N ASP A 447 -9.53 -4.04 -2.41
CA ASP A 447 -8.69 -5.25 -2.49
C ASP A 447 -9.55 -6.51 -2.62
N MET A 448 -10.66 -6.60 -1.88
CA MET A 448 -11.61 -7.70 -1.99
C MET A 448 -12.27 -7.74 -3.38
N ARG A 449 -12.69 -6.58 -3.90
CA ARG A 449 -13.32 -6.45 -5.23
C ARG A 449 -12.35 -6.86 -6.34
N ASN A 450 -11.09 -6.43 -6.26
CA ASN A 450 -10.05 -6.84 -7.19
C ASN A 450 -9.80 -8.34 -7.10
N GLY A 451 -9.75 -8.90 -5.89
CA GLY A 451 -9.70 -10.34 -5.66
C GLY A 451 -10.82 -11.11 -6.39
N VAL A 452 -12.07 -10.64 -6.29
CA VAL A 452 -13.21 -11.24 -7.02
C VAL A 452 -12.98 -11.23 -8.55
N ARG A 453 -12.45 -10.13 -9.09
CA ARG A 453 -12.19 -9.99 -10.53
C ARG A 453 -11.10 -10.95 -11.02
N LEU A 454 -9.94 -10.95 -10.35
CA LEU A 454 -8.83 -11.84 -10.68
C LEU A 454 -9.25 -13.32 -10.56
N THR A 455 -10.06 -13.64 -9.55
CA THR A 455 -10.58 -15.00 -9.36
C THR A 455 -11.49 -15.43 -10.52
N ARG A 456 -12.37 -14.53 -11.00
CA ARG A 456 -13.21 -14.79 -12.17
C ARG A 456 -12.40 -14.95 -13.44
N GLU A 457 -11.34 -14.16 -13.61
CA GLU A 457 -10.44 -14.25 -14.75
C GLU A 457 -9.82 -15.64 -14.88
N VAL A 458 -9.26 -16.19 -13.78
CA VAL A 458 -8.68 -17.55 -13.78
C VAL A 458 -9.72 -18.61 -14.07
N LEU A 459 -10.89 -18.52 -13.43
CA LEU A 459 -11.96 -19.49 -13.65
C LEU A 459 -12.47 -19.47 -15.10
N LYS A 460 -12.31 -18.36 -15.84
CA LYS A 460 -12.69 -18.21 -17.25
C LYS A 460 -11.66 -18.72 -18.27
N GLN A 461 -10.47 -19.14 -17.84
CA GLN A 461 -9.43 -19.61 -18.75
C GLN A 461 -9.78 -20.94 -19.43
N ARG A 462 -9.13 -21.20 -20.57
CA ARG A 462 -9.43 -22.34 -21.46
C ARG A 462 -9.22 -23.69 -20.80
N ALA A 463 -8.25 -23.82 -19.89
CA ALA A 463 -8.02 -25.05 -19.13
C ALA A 463 -9.30 -25.54 -18.42
N PHE A 464 -10.16 -24.62 -17.98
CA PHE A 464 -11.42 -24.96 -17.33
C PHE A 464 -12.56 -25.29 -18.30
N ASP A 465 -12.47 -25.08 -19.62
CA ASP A 465 -13.62 -25.20 -20.55
C ASP A 465 -14.31 -26.59 -20.52
N GLU A 466 -13.51 -27.65 -20.32
CA GLU A 466 -13.96 -29.03 -20.19
C GLU A 466 -14.75 -29.29 -18.90
N TYR A 467 -14.46 -28.52 -17.84
CA TYR A 467 -14.97 -28.75 -16.48
C TYR A 467 -15.97 -27.68 -16.02
N ARG A 468 -15.82 -26.42 -16.44
CA ARG A 468 -16.60 -25.26 -16.00
C ARG A 468 -18.02 -25.27 -16.57
N GLY A 469 -19.02 -25.31 -15.69
CA GLY A 469 -20.41 -24.99 -15.97
C GLY A 469 -20.71 -23.52 -15.63
N GLU A 470 -21.95 -23.21 -15.30
CA GLU A 470 -22.40 -21.86 -14.96
C GLU A 470 -21.83 -21.37 -13.62
N ALA A 471 -21.66 -20.04 -13.50
CA ALA A 471 -21.30 -19.40 -12.25
C ALA A 471 -22.47 -19.47 -11.25
N ILE A 472 -22.24 -20.01 -10.06
CA ILE A 472 -23.26 -20.21 -9.02
C ILE A 472 -23.35 -18.99 -8.09
N SER A 473 -22.21 -18.50 -7.61
CA SER A 473 -22.15 -17.34 -6.72
C SER A 473 -20.73 -16.76 -6.71
N PRO A 474 -20.53 -15.48 -7.09
CA PRO A 474 -21.51 -14.59 -7.67
C PRO A 474 -21.88 -15.02 -9.10
N THR A 475 -23.12 -14.78 -9.52
CA THR A 475 -23.56 -15.04 -10.90
C THR A 475 -22.87 -14.08 -11.89
N ASP A 476 -22.96 -14.39 -13.19
CA ASP A 476 -22.40 -13.52 -14.24
C ASP A 476 -23.14 -12.17 -14.38
N GLU A 477 -24.27 -11.96 -13.69
CA GLU A 477 -25.00 -10.69 -13.68
C GLU A 477 -24.36 -9.66 -12.73
N VAL A 478 -23.68 -10.10 -11.68
CA VAL A 478 -23.01 -9.23 -10.69
C VAL A 478 -21.72 -8.68 -11.30
N GLN A 479 -21.71 -7.46 -11.84
CA GLN A 479 -20.56 -6.93 -12.61
C GLN A 479 -20.00 -5.63 -12.08
N SER A 480 -20.87 -4.68 -11.71
CA SER A 480 -20.45 -3.38 -11.21
C SER A 480 -19.83 -3.46 -9.81
N ASP A 481 -19.03 -2.47 -9.46
CA ASP A 481 -18.40 -2.33 -8.15
C ASP A 481 -19.43 -2.39 -7.02
N ALA A 482 -20.57 -1.72 -7.18
CA ALA A 482 -21.64 -1.72 -6.20
C ALA A 482 -22.31 -3.09 -6.04
N GLU A 483 -22.51 -3.84 -7.14
CA GLU A 483 -23.08 -5.19 -7.10
C GLU A 483 -22.10 -6.19 -6.46
N ILE A 484 -20.82 -6.12 -6.82
CA ILE A 484 -19.77 -6.95 -6.23
C ILE A 484 -19.66 -6.66 -4.74
N ASP A 485 -19.65 -5.39 -4.33
CA ASP A 485 -19.61 -5.00 -2.93
C ASP A 485 -20.85 -5.51 -2.17
N ALA A 486 -22.05 -5.35 -2.74
CA ALA A 486 -23.28 -5.86 -2.13
C ALA A 486 -23.24 -7.38 -1.93
N TRP A 487 -22.71 -8.11 -2.91
CA TRP A 487 -22.48 -9.55 -2.83
C TRP A 487 -21.44 -9.90 -1.75
N ILE A 488 -20.29 -9.22 -1.70
CA ILE A 488 -19.27 -9.39 -0.66
C ILE A 488 -19.89 -9.19 0.73
N ARG A 489 -20.65 -8.12 0.93
CA ARG A 489 -21.30 -7.84 2.23
C ARG A 489 -22.22 -8.97 2.68
N GLN A 490 -22.87 -9.63 1.73
CA GLN A 490 -23.81 -10.72 1.96
C GLN A 490 -23.14 -12.07 2.19
N TYR A 491 -22.01 -12.35 1.51
CA TYR A 491 -21.42 -13.71 1.43
C TYR A 491 -19.99 -13.84 1.94
N ALA A 492 -19.28 -12.76 2.26
CA ALA A 492 -17.93 -12.84 2.83
C ALA A 492 -17.92 -13.67 4.12
N SER A 493 -16.83 -14.41 4.32
CA SER A 493 -16.58 -15.25 5.50
C SER A 493 -15.12 -15.15 5.93
N THR A 494 -14.84 -15.64 7.13
CA THR A 494 -13.52 -15.55 7.77
C THR A 494 -12.65 -16.77 7.44
N ASP A 495 -11.35 -16.50 7.33
CA ASP A 495 -10.31 -17.50 7.13
C ASP A 495 -9.71 -18.00 8.44
N TYR A 496 -10.31 -17.61 9.58
CA TYR A 496 -10.05 -18.20 10.89
C TYR A 496 -8.66 -17.86 11.45
N HIS A 497 -8.14 -16.67 11.14
CA HIS A 497 -6.79 -16.19 11.45
C HIS A 497 -6.74 -14.90 12.29
N PRO A 498 -7.35 -14.85 13.49
CA PRO A 498 -7.26 -13.66 14.35
C PRO A 498 -5.85 -13.52 14.96
N SER A 499 -5.35 -12.29 15.01
CA SER A 499 -4.01 -11.94 15.52
C SER A 499 -3.97 -10.55 16.17
N SER A 500 -2.79 -10.15 16.65
CA SER A 500 -2.41 -8.77 17.02
C SER A 500 -3.08 -8.15 18.26
N THR A 501 -3.89 -8.93 18.99
CA THR A 501 -4.63 -8.43 20.16
C THR A 501 -3.81 -8.16 21.42
N ASN A 502 -2.54 -8.56 21.45
CA ASN A 502 -1.54 -8.21 22.46
C ASN A 502 -0.23 -7.85 21.77
N ARG A 503 -0.32 -6.99 20.74
CA ARG A 503 0.74 -6.59 19.82
C ARG A 503 2.11 -6.42 20.49
N MET A 504 3.15 -7.00 19.88
CA MET A 504 4.55 -6.78 20.25
C MET A 504 5.06 -5.43 19.74
N GLY A 505 5.84 -4.72 20.55
CA GLY A 505 6.43 -3.44 20.19
C GLY A 505 7.38 -2.90 21.26
N LYS A 506 7.76 -1.62 21.14
CA LYS A 506 8.55 -0.94 22.17
C LYS A 506 7.62 -0.48 23.29
N GLU A 507 8.12 -0.43 24.52
CA GLU A 507 7.32 0.04 25.68
C GLU A 507 6.80 1.48 25.51
N THR A 508 7.46 2.29 24.68
CA THR A 508 7.02 3.65 24.31
C THR A 508 5.84 3.68 23.35
N ASP A 509 5.53 2.57 22.69
CA ASP A 509 4.46 2.47 21.71
C ASP A 509 3.14 2.29 22.46
N LEU A 510 2.24 3.28 22.35
CA LEU A 510 0.97 3.33 23.09
C LEU A 510 0.02 2.16 22.80
N ASP A 511 0.27 1.43 21.72
CA ASP A 511 -0.55 0.33 21.21
C ASP A 511 0.13 -1.05 21.33
N SER A 512 1.24 -1.13 22.08
CA SER A 512 1.97 -2.37 22.37
C SER A 512 1.59 -2.97 23.74
N VAL A 513 1.69 -4.29 23.85
CA VAL A 513 1.40 -5.05 25.09
C VAL A 513 2.61 -5.83 25.58
N VAL A 514 3.42 -6.34 24.66
CA VAL A 514 4.65 -7.09 25.00
C VAL A 514 5.88 -6.54 24.29
N ASP A 515 7.03 -6.69 24.93
CA ASP A 515 8.32 -6.37 24.30
C ASP A 515 8.78 -7.46 23.32
N ALA A 516 9.89 -7.21 22.62
CA ALA A 516 10.51 -8.18 21.71
C ALA A 516 10.96 -9.49 22.39
N GLN A 517 11.03 -9.51 23.72
CA GLN A 517 11.30 -10.69 24.53
C GLN A 517 10.02 -11.39 24.97
N THR A 518 8.84 -10.97 24.50
CA THR A 518 7.51 -11.49 24.84
C THR A 518 7.02 -11.18 26.26
N ARG A 519 7.69 -10.29 27.00
CA ARG A 519 7.31 -9.88 28.36
C ARG A 519 6.24 -8.80 28.30
N VAL A 520 5.23 -8.91 29.17
CA VAL A 520 4.18 -7.88 29.27
C VAL A 520 4.77 -6.61 29.88
N HIS A 521 4.55 -5.45 29.24
CA HIS A 521 5.07 -4.18 29.72
C HIS A 521 4.61 -3.87 31.15
N GLY A 522 5.51 -3.29 31.95
CA GLY A 522 5.25 -2.90 33.34
C GLY A 522 4.93 -4.02 34.33
N LEU A 523 5.10 -5.30 33.95
CA LEU A 523 4.82 -6.47 34.80
C LEU A 523 5.99 -7.46 34.84
N GLU A 524 6.13 -8.13 35.98
CA GLU A 524 7.17 -9.14 36.19
C GLU A 524 6.58 -10.56 36.18
N GLY A 525 7.35 -11.53 35.68
CA GLY A 525 6.96 -12.95 35.70
C GLY A 525 5.79 -13.30 34.78
N LEU A 526 5.49 -12.47 33.78
CA LEU A 526 4.39 -12.67 32.83
C LEU A 526 4.83 -12.47 31.38
N ARG A 527 4.54 -13.46 30.54
CA ARG A 527 4.73 -13.40 29.08
C ARG A 527 3.48 -13.79 28.32
N VAL A 528 3.39 -13.34 27.08
CA VAL A 528 2.39 -13.82 26.12
C VAL A 528 3.11 -14.37 24.90
N VAL A 529 2.80 -15.62 24.54
CA VAL A 529 3.44 -16.34 23.44
C VAL A 529 2.35 -17.06 22.65
N ASP A 530 1.73 -16.35 21.72
CA ASP A 530 0.77 -16.88 20.73
C ASP A 530 0.51 -15.82 19.63
N ALA A 531 -0.41 -16.09 18.71
CA ALA A 531 -0.74 -15.18 17.61
C ALA A 531 -1.23 -13.78 18.02
N SER A 532 -1.60 -13.56 19.29
CA SER A 532 -1.98 -12.23 19.78
C SER A 532 -0.83 -11.24 19.75
N ILE A 533 0.43 -11.69 19.84
CA ILE A 533 1.58 -10.78 19.93
C ILE A 533 2.16 -10.37 18.59
N MET A 534 1.64 -10.91 17.48
CA MET A 534 2.07 -10.54 16.14
C MET A 534 1.87 -9.01 15.96
N PRO A 535 2.89 -8.23 15.55
CA PRO A 535 2.73 -6.79 15.30
C PRO A 535 1.63 -6.45 14.29
N ASN A 536 1.51 -7.26 13.24
CA ASN A 536 0.45 -7.27 12.25
C ASN A 536 0.21 -8.72 11.77
N ASN A 537 -0.90 -8.98 11.07
CA ASN A 537 -1.15 -10.32 10.53
C ASN A 537 -0.11 -10.65 9.44
N VAL A 538 0.22 -11.92 9.23
CA VAL A 538 1.11 -12.35 8.13
C VAL A 538 0.28 -12.95 7.02
N SER A 539 0.75 -12.91 5.77
CA SER A 539 0.14 -13.56 4.59
C SER A 539 0.15 -15.11 4.66
N GLY A 540 0.43 -15.66 5.84
CA GLY A 540 0.47 -17.06 6.22
C GLY A 540 -0.84 -17.63 6.76
N ASN A 541 -0.87 -18.96 6.92
CA ASN A 541 -1.82 -19.57 7.85
C ASN A 541 -1.19 -19.56 9.24
N LEU A 542 -1.81 -18.88 10.21
CA LEU A 542 -1.17 -18.52 11.48
C LEU A 542 -0.65 -19.68 12.36
N ASN A 543 -0.98 -20.93 12.04
CA ASN A 543 -0.43 -22.08 12.78
C ASN A 543 1.09 -22.18 12.66
N ALA A 544 1.67 -22.09 11.46
CA ALA A 544 3.10 -22.20 11.28
C ALA A 544 3.86 -21.00 11.91
N PRO A 545 3.45 -19.74 11.68
CA PRO A 545 4.03 -18.58 12.35
C PRO A 545 3.96 -18.67 13.88
N THR A 546 2.85 -19.16 14.44
CA THR A 546 2.70 -19.34 15.90
C THR A 546 3.67 -20.40 16.46
N ILE A 547 3.90 -21.48 15.72
CA ILE A 547 4.87 -22.52 16.12
C ILE A 547 6.29 -21.97 16.07
N MET A 548 6.66 -21.25 15.00
CA MET A 548 7.94 -20.58 14.88
C MET A 548 8.18 -19.59 16.03
N LEU A 549 7.17 -18.76 16.31
CA LEU A 549 7.22 -17.80 17.41
C LEU A 549 7.48 -18.48 18.75
N ALA A 550 6.82 -19.61 19.01
CA ALA A 550 7.02 -20.36 20.24
C ALA A 550 8.39 -21.07 20.31
N GLU A 551 8.93 -21.54 19.19
CA GLU A 551 10.28 -22.12 19.12
C GLU A 551 11.35 -21.09 19.49
N LYS A 552 11.17 -19.85 19.03
CA LYS A 552 12.05 -18.73 19.33
C LYS A 552 11.87 -18.19 20.74
N ALA A 553 10.63 -18.03 21.18
CA ALA A 553 10.32 -17.63 22.55
C ALA A 553 10.86 -18.63 23.57
N ALA A 554 10.88 -19.93 23.27
CA ALA A 554 11.50 -20.92 24.14
C ALA A 554 13.00 -20.67 24.36
N ASP A 555 13.74 -20.31 23.30
CA ASP A 555 15.16 -19.96 23.43
C ASP A 555 15.34 -18.65 24.23
N ILE A 556 14.49 -17.65 24.00
CA ILE A 556 14.46 -16.40 24.79
C ILE A 556 14.24 -16.68 26.28
N ILE A 557 13.26 -17.53 26.62
CA ILE A 557 12.90 -17.84 28.01
C ILE A 557 14.02 -18.62 28.71
N LEU A 558 14.69 -19.53 27.99
CA LEU A 558 15.81 -20.32 28.51
C LEU A 558 17.13 -19.53 28.54
N GLY A 559 17.18 -18.33 27.97
CA GLY A 559 18.42 -17.54 27.84
C GLY A 559 19.41 -18.15 26.84
N ASN A 560 18.93 -18.99 25.92
CA ASN A 560 19.74 -19.53 24.84
C ASN A 560 20.08 -18.42 23.84
N PRO A 561 21.27 -18.46 23.20
CA PRO A 561 21.57 -17.57 22.09
C PRO A 561 20.57 -17.80 20.95
N ALA A 562 20.15 -16.71 20.28
CA ALA A 562 19.33 -16.80 19.09
C ALA A 562 20.03 -17.65 18.02
N LEU A 563 19.26 -18.43 17.26
CA LEU A 563 19.81 -19.17 16.13
C LEU A 563 20.45 -18.20 15.12
N PRO A 564 21.53 -18.62 14.43
CA PRO A 564 22.17 -17.79 13.42
C PRO A 564 21.15 -17.32 12.38
N ARG A 565 21.22 -16.02 12.04
CA ARG A 565 20.41 -15.41 10.99
C ARG A 565 20.59 -16.18 9.68
N SER A 566 19.50 -16.31 8.95
CA SER A 566 19.50 -16.94 7.62
C SER A 566 19.94 -15.93 6.56
N ASP A 567 20.82 -16.35 5.67
CA ASP A 567 21.20 -15.62 4.44
C ASP A 567 20.41 -16.11 3.22
N ALA A 568 19.43 -17.01 3.44
CA ALA A 568 18.56 -17.53 2.39
C ALA A 568 17.96 -16.38 1.58
N PRO A 569 18.17 -16.35 0.26
CA PRO A 569 17.63 -15.28 -0.56
C PRO A 569 16.11 -15.40 -0.54
N VAL A 570 15.40 -14.30 -0.59
CA VAL A 570 13.99 -14.31 -0.98
C VAL A 570 13.96 -13.62 -2.31
N VAL A 571 13.08 -14.03 -3.24
CA VAL A 571 12.91 -13.23 -4.43
C VAL A 571 12.48 -11.86 -3.94
N GLU A 572 13.39 -10.90 -4.05
CA GLU A 572 13.04 -9.49 -4.16
C GLU A 572 12.31 -9.40 -5.49
N MET A 573 11.02 -9.72 -5.44
CA MET A 573 10.19 -9.73 -6.61
C MET A 573 10.16 -8.30 -7.04
N ALA A 574 10.61 -8.12 -8.26
CA ALA A 574 10.23 -7.05 -9.11
C ALA A 574 8.90 -6.38 -8.70
N THR A 575 8.96 -5.23 -8.06
CA THR A 575 8.10 -4.14 -8.54
C THR A 575 8.70 -3.77 -9.91
N SER A 576 8.44 -4.59 -10.94
CA SER A 576 9.18 -4.59 -12.23
C SER A 576 10.73 -4.69 -12.16
N SER A 577 11.33 -4.96 -10.99
CA SER A 577 12.78 -5.06 -10.70
C SER A 577 13.38 -6.47 -10.43
N SER A 578 13.20 -7.50 -11.27
CA SER A 578 13.95 -8.79 -11.11
C SER A 578 13.91 -9.73 -12.34
N ILE A 579 14.76 -9.49 -13.34
CA ILE A 579 15.26 -10.54 -14.26
C ILE A 579 16.74 -10.80 -13.87
N PRO A 580 17.20 -12.06 -13.79
CA PRO A 580 18.58 -12.36 -13.38
C PRO A 580 19.63 -11.73 -14.31
N THR A 581 20.52 -10.93 -13.73
CA THR A 581 21.56 -10.12 -14.39
C THR A 581 22.62 -10.94 -15.16
N SER A 582 22.63 -12.27 -15.06
CA SER A 582 23.67 -13.10 -15.70
C SER A 582 23.35 -13.54 -17.14
N GLN A 583 22.10 -13.41 -17.62
CA GLN A 583 21.72 -13.79 -18.98
C GLN A 583 21.36 -12.62 -19.91
N LEU A 584 21.37 -11.37 -19.42
CA LEU A 584 21.18 -10.16 -20.23
C LEU A 584 22.49 -9.47 -20.64
N LEU A 585 23.65 -9.99 -20.23
CA LEU A 585 24.97 -9.42 -20.57
C LEU A 585 25.50 -9.84 -21.96
N HIS A 586 24.75 -10.61 -22.73
CA HIS A 586 25.08 -10.93 -24.13
C HIS A 586 24.11 -10.28 -25.09
N GLY A 587 24.11 -8.95 -25.11
CA GLY A 587 23.43 -8.19 -26.14
C GLY A 587 23.18 -6.76 -25.74
N LEU A 588 24.25 -6.00 -25.52
CA LEU A 588 24.42 -4.56 -25.79
C LEU A 588 25.73 -4.14 -25.10
N ALA A 589 26.72 -3.76 -25.90
CA ALA A 589 28.07 -3.46 -25.44
C ALA A 589 28.16 -2.11 -24.71
N PRO A 590 29.24 -1.89 -23.93
CA PRO A 590 29.30 -0.98 -22.79
C PRO A 590 30.02 0.35 -23.10
N ILE A 591 29.77 1.39 -22.28
CA ILE A 591 30.66 2.47 -21.80
C ILE A 591 29.72 3.49 -21.11
N GLY A 592 29.75 3.62 -19.77
CA GLY A 592 29.03 4.72 -19.08
C GLY A 592 28.57 4.46 -17.63
N GLN A 593 28.23 3.22 -17.26
CA GLN A 593 27.56 2.92 -15.98
C GLN A 593 28.38 3.17 -14.69
N ARG A 594 29.66 3.56 -14.77
CA ARG A 594 30.44 3.94 -13.57
C ARG A 594 30.21 5.37 -13.10
N GLN A 595 29.63 6.26 -13.91
CA GLN A 595 29.62 7.71 -13.64
C GLN A 595 28.36 8.20 -12.90
N TYR A 596 27.21 7.51 -13.02
CA TYR A 596 25.91 7.95 -12.45
C TYR A 596 25.49 7.25 -11.15
N GLN A 597 26.44 6.62 -10.44
CA GLN A 597 26.17 5.89 -9.20
C GLN A 597 25.33 6.66 -8.16
N PRO A 598 25.50 7.99 -7.94
CA PRO A 598 24.76 8.69 -6.89
C PRO A 598 23.24 8.68 -7.03
N LEU A 599 22.72 8.76 -8.26
CA LEU A 599 21.29 8.67 -8.54
C LEU A 599 20.85 7.20 -8.66
N LEU A 600 21.53 6.42 -9.50
CA LEU A 600 21.12 5.04 -9.79
C LEU A 600 21.12 4.14 -8.54
N SER A 601 22.01 4.38 -7.57
CA SER A 601 22.04 3.61 -6.32
C SER A 601 20.85 3.88 -5.39
N LYS A 602 20.04 4.90 -5.68
CA LYS A 602 18.87 5.30 -4.87
C LYS A 602 17.54 4.83 -5.47
N LEU A 603 17.55 4.34 -6.71
CA LEU A 603 16.36 3.92 -7.43
C LEU A 603 16.15 2.41 -7.31
N GLN A 604 14.91 1.98 -7.13
CA GLN A 604 14.52 0.57 -7.25
C GLN A 604 14.53 0.12 -8.73
N ARG A 605 14.26 1.05 -9.64
CA ARG A 605 14.31 0.89 -11.10
C ARG A 605 15.30 1.86 -11.75
N PRO A 606 16.60 1.53 -11.78
CA PRO A 606 17.61 2.32 -12.47
C PRO A 606 17.35 2.49 -13.97
N ASP A 607 16.58 1.60 -14.58
CA ASP A 607 16.19 1.62 -15.99
C ASP A 607 15.20 2.75 -16.35
N LEU A 608 14.62 3.44 -15.37
CA LEU A 608 13.83 4.65 -15.59
C LEU A 608 14.68 5.85 -16.00
N VAL A 609 15.99 5.80 -15.77
CA VAL A 609 16.94 6.85 -16.18
C VAL A 609 17.55 6.49 -17.53
N SER A 610 17.32 7.33 -18.53
CA SER A 610 17.88 7.17 -19.87
C SER A 610 18.84 8.31 -20.22
N ALA A 611 19.93 7.96 -20.92
CA ALA A 611 20.87 8.92 -21.50
C ALA A 611 20.44 9.41 -22.89
N GLN A 612 19.41 8.80 -23.48
CA GLN A 612 18.98 9.01 -24.85
C GLN A 612 17.68 9.82 -24.90
N GLY A 613 17.43 10.52 -26.00
CA GLY A 613 16.08 11.03 -26.26
C GLY A 613 15.16 9.91 -26.75
N PHE A 614 13.88 10.21 -26.94
CA PHE A 614 12.87 9.20 -27.30
C PHE A 614 12.11 9.66 -28.54
N ILE A 615 12.32 9.01 -29.69
CA ILE A 615 11.70 9.40 -30.96
C ILE A 615 11.09 8.16 -31.61
N ASN A 616 9.82 8.26 -31.99
CA ASN A 616 9.11 7.20 -32.72
C ASN A 616 9.17 5.82 -32.04
N GLY A 617 8.96 5.79 -30.71
CA GLY A 617 9.01 4.55 -29.93
C GLY A 617 10.42 3.96 -29.78
N LYS A 618 11.47 4.77 -29.97
CA LYS A 618 12.86 4.33 -29.86
C LYS A 618 13.69 5.31 -29.05
N TRP A 619 14.62 4.76 -28.27
CA TRP A 619 15.66 5.52 -27.60
C TRP A 619 16.79 5.83 -28.58
N VAL A 620 17.12 7.10 -28.77
CA VAL A 620 18.05 7.58 -29.80
C VAL A 620 19.07 8.57 -29.24
N GLU A 621 20.30 8.48 -29.74
CA GLU A 621 21.35 9.49 -29.54
C GLU A 621 21.06 10.75 -30.37
N ALA A 622 21.68 11.87 -30.03
CA ALA A 622 21.67 13.05 -30.89
C ALA A 622 22.41 12.78 -32.20
N HIS A 623 21.95 13.32 -33.34
CA HIS A 623 22.62 13.20 -34.64
C HIS A 623 24.11 13.56 -34.62
N GLY A 624 24.51 14.54 -33.81
CA GLY A 624 25.91 14.95 -33.63
C GLY A 624 26.69 14.16 -32.57
N GLY A 625 26.04 13.26 -31.83
CA GLY A 625 26.61 12.57 -30.67
C GLY A 625 26.85 13.47 -29.45
N ASP A 626 26.41 14.74 -29.50
CA ASP A 626 26.56 15.69 -28.41
C ASP A 626 25.76 15.24 -27.19
N GLN A 627 26.30 15.50 -26.01
CA GLN A 627 25.67 15.21 -24.72
C GLN A 627 25.83 16.40 -23.77
N PHE A 628 24.99 16.48 -22.75
CA PHE A 628 25.11 17.46 -21.68
C PHE A 628 24.81 16.84 -20.31
N THR A 629 25.41 17.42 -19.29
CA THR A 629 25.33 16.93 -17.92
C THR A 629 24.11 17.50 -17.20
N VAL A 630 23.38 16.62 -16.52
CA VAL A 630 22.35 16.95 -15.53
C VAL A 630 23.01 16.83 -14.15
N ASN A 631 22.95 17.91 -13.36
CA ASN A 631 23.57 17.98 -12.04
C ASN A 631 22.51 18.08 -10.95
N ASP A 632 22.76 17.47 -9.80
CA ASP A 632 21.98 17.68 -8.60
C ASP A 632 22.19 19.13 -8.10
N PRO A 633 21.16 19.97 -8.02
CA PRO A 633 21.32 21.35 -7.58
C PRO A 633 21.72 21.46 -6.10
N ALA A 634 21.52 20.44 -5.27
CA ALA A 634 21.88 20.46 -3.86
C ALA A 634 23.37 20.15 -3.65
N THR A 635 23.92 19.22 -4.43
CA THR A 635 25.29 18.70 -4.24
C THR A 635 26.25 19.10 -5.35
N GLU A 636 25.72 19.63 -6.46
CA GLU A 636 26.43 19.96 -7.70
C GLU A 636 27.05 18.75 -8.41
N GLN A 637 26.76 17.54 -7.94
CA GLN A 637 27.28 16.31 -8.52
C GLN A 637 26.50 15.98 -9.80
N GLU A 638 27.22 15.45 -10.79
CA GLU A 638 26.62 14.85 -11.97
C GLU A 638 25.74 13.67 -11.58
N ILE A 639 24.47 13.70 -12.00
CA ILE A 639 23.50 12.62 -11.78
C ILE A 639 23.16 11.85 -13.06
N ALA A 640 23.32 12.48 -14.23
CA ALA A 640 23.20 11.87 -15.54
C ALA A 640 23.94 12.69 -16.61
N CYS A 641 24.30 12.05 -17.72
CA CYS A 641 24.68 12.73 -18.97
C CYS A 641 23.71 12.25 -20.06
N VAL A 642 23.04 13.19 -20.73
CA VAL A 642 21.96 12.90 -21.67
C VAL A 642 22.24 13.53 -23.04
N ALA A 643 21.64 12.98 -24.10
CA ALA A 643 21.77 13.48 -25.47
C ALA A 643 21.41 14.98 -25.57
N SER A 644 22.27 15.77 -26.20
CA SER A 644 22.03 17.18 -26.53
C SER A 644 21.56 17.30 -27.98
N MET A 645 20.27 17.02 -28.18
CA MET A 645 19.61 17.03 -29.48
C MET A 645 19.47 18.46 -30.04
N GLY A 646 19.38 18.54 -31.36
CA GLY A 646 19.25 19.78 -32.12
C GLY A 646 18.07 19.77 -33.11
N GLY A 647 18.18 20.60 -34.13
CA GLY A 647 17.10 20.81 -35.10
C GLY A 647 16.82 19.62 -36.01
N GLU A 648 17.83 18.78 -36.30
CA GLU A 648 17.64 17.55 -37.08
C GLU A 648 16.82 16.52 -36.32
N ASP A 649 17.18 16.25 -35.06
CA ASP A 649 16.42 15.33 -34.19
C ASP A 649 14.97 15.82 -34.02
N THR A 650 14.78 17.14 -33.90
CA THR A 650 13.45 17.75 -33.77
C THR A 650 12.62 17.56 -35.04
N ARG A 651 13.24 17.68 -36.23
CA ARG A 651 12.56 17.41 -37.51
C ARG A 651 12.14 15.94 -37.63
N ASP A 652 12.98 15.02 -37.18
CA ASP A 652 12.65 13.59 -37.18
C ASP A 652 11.49 13.27 -36.24
N ALA A 653 11.45 13.89 -35.05
CA ALA A 653 10.33 13.74 -34.13
C ALA A 653 9.02 14.33 -34.67
N ILE A 654 9.07 15.50 -35.34
CA ILE A 654 7.89 16.07 -36.00
C ILE A 654 7.41 15.13 -37.12
N ALA A 655 8.31 14.59 -37.93
CA ALA A 655 7.96 13.65 -38.99
C ALA A 655 7.31 12.38 -38.43
N ALA A 656 7.83 11.84 -37.32
CA ALA A 656 7.25 10.68 -36.63
C ALA A 656 5.85 10.98 -36.07
N ALA A 657 5.68 12.13 -35.40
CA ALA A 657 4.40 12.56 -34.87
C ALA A 657 3.36 12.76 -35.99
N SER A 658 3.76 13.44 -37.06
CA SER A 658 2.91 13.67 -38.24
C SER A 658 2.45 12.36 -38.88
N ALA A 659 3.36 11.38 -39.02
CA ALA A 659 3.04 10.06 -39.56
C ALA A 659 2.05 9.28 -38.67
N ALA A 660 2.16 9.39 -37.35
CA ALA A 660 1.28 8.72 -36.39
C ALA A 660 -0.08 9.43 -36.19
N GLN A 661 -0.17 10.72 -36.52
CA GLN A 661 -1.30 11.59 -36.18
C GLN A 661 -2.64 11.06 -36.70
N HIS A 662 -2.71 10.65 -37.97
CA HIS A 662 -3.95 10.18 -38.56
C HIS A 662 -4.45 8.90 -37.89
N GLN A 663 -3.56 7.95 -37.59
CA GLN A 663 -3.95 6.70 -36.94
C GLN A 663 -4.39 6.94 -35.50
N TRP A 664 -3.65 7.76 -34.74
CA TRP A 664 -3.98 8.05 -33.35
C TRP A 664 -5.26 8.87 -33.21
N GLY A 665 -5.42 9.93 -34.01
CA GLY A 665 -6.59 10.80 -33.97
C GLY A 665 -7.90 10.08 -34.32
N ASN A 666 -7.84 9.02 -35.14
CA ASN A 666 -8.99 8.19 -35.52
C ASN A 666 -9.30 7.06 -34.52
N THR A 667 -8.49 6.86 -33.48
CA THR A 667 -8.88 5.95 -32.39
C THR A 667 -10.12 6.47 -31.68
N THR A 668 -10.86 5.60 -31.00
CA THR A 668 -12.03 6.04 -30.23
C THR A 668 -11.61 6.58 -28.87
N PRO A 669 -12.35 7.55 -28.29
CA PRO A 669 -12.11 8.04 -26.93
C PRO A 669 -11.87 6.95 -25.87
N PRO A 670 -12.63 5.82 -25.84
CA PRO A 670 -12.39 4.76 -24.85
C PRO A 670 -11.04 4.05 -25.01
N VAL A 671 -10.50 3.95 -26.23
CA VAL A 671 -9.16 3.35 -26.46
C VAL A 671 -8.09 4.24 -25.85
N ARG A 672 -8.17 5.55 -26.11
CA ARG A 672 -7.22 6.52 -25.54
C ARG A 672 -7.34 6.62 -24.02
N ALA A 673 -8.57 6.65 -23.52
CA ALA A 673 -8.86 6.63 -22.08
C ALA A 673 -8.25 5.40 -21.39
N LYS A 674 -8.33 4.21 -22.02
CA LYS A 674 -7.73 2.99 -21.48
C LYS A 674 -6.21 3.13 -21.35
N LEU A 675 -5.53 3.57 -22.40
CA LEU A 675 -4.07 3.75 -22.39
C LEU A 675 -3.63 4.80 -21.36
N LEU A 676 -4.35 5.92 -21.26
CA LEU A 676 -4.07 6.95 -20.24
C LEU A 676 -4.22 6.41 -18.82
N LYS A 677 -5.23 5.57 -18.55
CA LYS A 677 -5.40 4.91 -17.25
C LYS A 677 -4.27 3.92 -16.95
N GLN A 678 -3.84 3.16 -17.95
CA GLN A 678 -2.71 2.24 -17.81
C GLN A 678 -1.41 3.00 -17.52
N TRP A 679 -1.19 4.12 -18.19
CA TRP A 679 -0.04 4.98 -17.96
C TRP A 679 -0.08 5.66 -16.59
N ALA A 680 -1.22 6.22 -16.19
CA ALA A 680 -1.44 6.75 -14.84
C ALA A 680 -1.14 5.70 -13.75
N ALA A 681 -1.58 4.45 -13.97
CA ALA A 681 -1.27 3.33 -13.08
C ALA A 681 0.23 2.99 -13.06
N ALA A 682 0.91 3.02 -14.22
CA ALA A 682 2.35 2.81 -14.30
C ALA A 682 3.13 3.92 -13.59
N ILE A 683 2.73 5.19 -13.75
CA ILE A 683 3.32 6.33 -13.03
C ILE A 683 3.14 6.16 -11.52
N THR A 684 1.92 5.82 -11.07
CA THR A 684 1.61 5.58 -9.65
C THR A 684 2.45 4.45 -9.06
N ALA A 685 2.61 3.35 -9.80
CA ALA A 685 3.40 2.20 -9.36
C ALA A 685 4.89 2.50 -9.21
N ASN A 686 5.39 3.56 -9.87
CA ASN A 686 6.80 3.96 -9.86
C ASN A 686 7.00 5.35 -9.20
N ALA A 687 6.00 5.84 -8.45
CA ALA A 687 5.99 7.20 -7.91
C ALA A 687 7.19 7.48 -6.98
N GLU A 688 7.69 6.47 -6.27
CA GLU A 688 8.81 6.63 -5.35
C GLU A 688 10.13 6.93 -6.07
N ASP A 689 10.44 6.16 -7.13
CA ASP A 689 11.64 6.39 -7.95
C ASP A 689 11.53 7.68 -8.77
N LEU A 690 10.34 7.96 -9.32
CA LEU A 690 10.05 9.23 -9.98
C LEU A 690 10.25 10.41 -9.01
N ALA A 691 9.81 10.29 -7.75
CA ALA A 691 10.00 11.36 -6.77
C ALA A 691 11.48 11.58 -6.46
N ILE A 692 12.29 10.52 -6.40
CA ILE A 692 13.75 10.63 -6.22
C ILE A 692 14.39 11.31 -7.44
N ILE A 693 14.04 10.89 -8.66
CA ILE A 693 14.51 11.51 -9.90
C ILE A 693 14.20 13.01 -9.89
N GLY A 694 12.91 13.35 -9.75
CA GLY A 694 12.45 14.75 -9.74
C GLY A 694 13.07 15.58 -8.62
N SER A 695 13.21 15.03 -7.41
CA SER A 695 13.88 15.72 -6.30
C SER A 695 15.36 15.97 -6.56
N MET A 696 16.07 15.01 -7.16
CA MET A 696 17.50 15.13 -7.41
C MET A 696 17.82 16.04 -8.59
N GLU A 697 16.99 16.11 -9.64
CA GLU A 697 17.25 17.04 -10.75
C GLU A 697 16.67 18.44 -10.51
N CYS A 698 15.53 18.56 -9.84
CA CYS A 698 14.89 19.86 -9.58
C CYS A 698 15.36 20.51 -8.26
N GLY A 699 15.76 19.71 -7.27
CA GLY A 699 16.11 20.21 -5.95
C GLY A 699 14.92 20.36 -4.98
N LYS A 700 13.70 19.94 -5.33
CA LYS A 700 12.56 20.04 -4.42
C LYS A 700 12.55 18.91 -3.38
N PRO A 701 12.14 19.18 -2.13
CA PRO A 701 12.03 18.14 -1.10
C PRO A 701 11.20 16.93 -1.54
N LEU A 702 11.60 15.73 -1.11
CA LEU A 702 10.96 14.47 -1.55
C LEU A 702 9.43 14.44 -1.38
N PRO A 703 8.83 14.91 -0.26
CA PRO A 703 7.38 14.94 -0.13
C PRO A 703 6.68 15.79 -1.19
N GLU A 704 7.32 16.87 -1.66
CA GLU A 704 6.75 17.74 -2.68
C GLU A 704 6.84 17.11 -4.08
N ALA A 705 7.93 16.41 -4.37
CA ALA A 705 8.03 15.63 -5.61
C ALA A 705 6.98 14.52 -5.68
N LYS A 706 6.70 13.84 -4.55
CA LYS A 706 5.61 12.85 -4.48
C LYS A 706 4.25 13.46 -4.75
N TRP A 707 3.93 14.58 -4.08
CA TRP A 707 2.68 15.30 -4.33
C TRP A 707 2.53 15.70 -5.80
N GLU A 708 3.62 16.14 -6.43
CA GLU A 708 3.61 16.54 -7.84
C GLU A 708 3.26 15.37 -8.77
N ILE A 709 3.80 14.19 -8.50
CA ILE A 709 3.51 12.97 -9.28
C ILE A 709 2.04 12.57 -9.09
N GLU A 710 1.54 12.61 -7.85
CA GLU A 710 0.12 12.35 -7.56
C GLU A 710 -0.79 13.33 -8.30
N PHE A 711 -0.41 14.61 -8.35
CA PHE A 711 -1.15 15.61 -9.11
C PHE A 711 -1.14 15.31 -10.61
N ALA A 712 0.03 14.99 -11.20
CA ALA A 712 0.14 14.63 -12.61
C ALA A 712 -0.70 13.38 -12.97
N VAL A 713 -0.68 12.36 -12.11
CA VAL A 713 -1.56 11.18 -12.23
C VAL A 713 -3.03 11.59 -12.21
N GLY A 714 -3.44 12.41 -11.25
CA GLY A 714 -4.81 12.90 -11.15
C GLY A 714 -5.28 13.65 -12.39
N VAL A 715 -4.40 14.44 -13.01
CA VAL A 715 -4.68 15.14 -14.29
C VAL A 715 -4.86 14.13 -15.43
N ILE A 716 -3.95 13.17 -15.58
CA ILE A 716 -4.03 12.13 -16.63
C ILE A 716 -5.31 11.31 -16.48
N GLU A 717 -5.65 10.90 -15.25
CA GLU A 717 -6.88 10.20 -14.94
C GLU A 717 -8.12 11.04 -15.24
N TYR A 718 -8.12 12.33 -14.88
CA TYR A 718 -9.20 13.26 -15.19
C TYR A 718 -9.47 13.29 -16.70
N PHE A 719 -8.44 13.50 -17.52
CA PHE A 719 -8.61 13.57 -18.98
C PHE A 719 -8.95 12.22 -19.63
N SER A 720 -8.57 11.10 -18.99
CA SER A 720 -9.07 9.77 -19.40
C SER A 720 -10.60 9.66 -19.28
N HIS A 721 -11.21 10.40 -18.35
CA HIS A 721 -12.65 10.49 -18.19
C HIS A 721 -13.25 11.60 -19.04
N GLU A 722 -12.57 12.73 -19.17
CA GLU A 722 -13.12 13.89 -19.87
C GLU A 722 -13.23 13.67 -21.37
N ILE A 723 -12.30 12.93 -21.98
CA ILE A 723 -12.37 12.66 -23.42
C ILE A 723 -13.62 11.89 -23.84
N VAL A 724 -14.15 11.00 -22.99
CA VAL A 724 -15.38 10.27 -23.32
C VAL A 724 -16.64 11.13 -23.20
N ARG A 725 -16.50 12.37 -22.72
CA ARG A 725 -17.57 13.38 -22.62
C ARG A 725 -17.46 14.48 -23.68
N SER A 726 -16.29 14.65 -24.31
CA SER A 726 -16.10 15.62 -25.40
C SER A 726 -17.01 15.27 -26.58
N SER A 727 -18.08 16.05 -26.73
CA SER A 727 -19.14 15.81 -27.72
C SER A 727 -19.37 17.04 -28.58
N GLY A 728 -19.60 16.79 -29.86
CA GLY A 728 -20.19 17.77 -30.76
C GLY A 728 -21.67 18.06 -30.42
N PHE A 729 -22.28 18.98 -31.15
CA PHE A 729 -23.70 19.31 -30.99
C PHE A 729 -24.37 19.65 -32.32
N LEU A 730 -25.70 19.51 -32.38
CA LEU A 730 -26.50 19.92 -33.53
C LEU A 730 -27.02 21.33 -33.32
N ILE A 731 -27.00 22.14 -34.37
CA ILE A 731 -27.57 23.50 -34.37
C ILE A 731 -28.82 23.52 -35.26
N SER A 732 -29.83 24.30 -34.84
CA SER A 732 -30.99 24.60 -35.68
C SER A 732 -30.57 25.22 -37.02
N PRO A 733 -30.94 24.62 -38.16
CA PRO A 733 -30.59 25.15 -39.46
C PRO A 733 -31.43 26.40 -39.78
N THR A 734 -30.88 27.30 -40.60
CA THR A 734 -31.62 28.47 -41.12
C THR A 734 -32.49 28.13 -42.34
N GLN A 735 -32.23 27.01 -43.01
CA GLN A 735 -33.03 26.49 -44.13
C GLN A 735 -33.64 25.12 -43.79
N PRO A 736 -34.90 24.82 -44.19
CA PRO A 736 -35.54 23.55 -43.87
C PRO A 736 -34.84 22.30 -44.44
N THR A 737 -34.16 22.43 -45.58
CA THR A 737 -33.45 21.34 -46.29
C THR A 737 -32.04 21.09 -45.78
N GLN A 738 -31.69 21.64 -44.61
CA GLN A 738 -30.36 21.58 -44.03
C GLN A 738 -30.34 20.89 -42.67
N LYS A 739 -29.18 20.31 -42.32
CA LYS A 739 -28.79 19.96 -40.94
C LYS A 739 -27.39 20.46 -40.67
N ILE A 740 -27.17 21.05 -39.49
CA ILE A 740 -25.88 21.59 -39.08
C ILE A 740 -25.34 20.76 -37.91
N LEU A 741 -24.16 20.16 -38.11
CA LEU A 741 -23.43 19.40 -37.10
C LEU A 741 -22.17 20.17 -36.71
N VAL A 742 -21.92 20.30 -35.42
CA VAL A 742 -20.64 20.77 -34.88
C VAL A 742 -19.93 19.57 -34.28
N MET A 743 -18.67 19.35 -34.66
CA MET A 743 -17.82 18.26 -34.21
C MET A 743 -16.55 18.83 -33.58
N LYS A 744 -15.92 18.04 -32.70
CA LYS A 744 -14.63 18.34 -32.07
C LYS A 744 -13.62 17.30 -32.56
N GLU A 745 -12.53 17.75 -33.17
CA GLU A 745 -11.49 16.89 -33.74
C GLU A 745 -10.12 17.25 -33.15
N PRO A 746 -9.15 16.32 -33.05
CA PRO A 746 -7.81 16.65 -32.55
C PRO A 746 -7.15 17.76 -33.36
N ALA A 747 -6.47 18.68 -32.69
CA ALA A 747 -5.75 19.78 -33.34
C ALA A 747 -4.61 19.31 -34.26
N GLY A 748 -4.00 18.15 -33.98
CA GLY A 748 -2.93 17.56 -34.77
C GLY A 748 -1.64 17.38 -33.97
N VAL A 749 -0.48 17.56 -34.62
CA VAL A 749 0.81 17.49 -33.94
C VAL A 749 0.97 18.70 -33.01
N CYS A 750 1.28 18.44 -31.73
CA CYS A 750 1.47 19.45 -30.70
C CYS A 750 2.94 19.53 -30.28
N GLY A 751 3.53 20.73 -30.33
CA GLY A 751 4.82 21.01 -29.71
C GLY A 751 4.65 21.43 -28.26
N ILE A 752 5.29 20.75 -27.32
CA ILE A 752 5.20 21.02 -25.88
C ILE A 752 6.58 21.40 -25.36
N ILE A 753 6.72 22.58 -24.76
CA ILE A 753 7.97 23.01 -24.12
C ILE A 753 7.67 23.23 -22.63
N SER A 754 8.27 22.39 -21.76
CA SER A 754 8.01 22.41 -20.32
C SER A 754 9.19 23.00 -19.51
N PRO A 755 8.91 23.67 -18.38
CA PRO A 755 9.92 24.26 -17.52
C PRO A 755 10.46 23.22 -16.53
N TRP A 756 11.47 23.63 -15.76
CA TRP A 756 12.16 22.76 -14.80
C TRP A 756 11.51 22.69 -13.42
N ASN A 757 10.68 23.65 -13.06
CA ASN A 757 10.25 23.83 -11.68
C ASN A 757 9.17 22.84 -11.23
N PHE A 758 8.35 22.33 -12.15
CA PHE A 758 7.41 21.23 -11.91
C PHE A 758 7.45 20.27 -13.11
N PRO A 759 8.47 19.39 -13.17
CA PRO A 759 8.74 18.56 -14.33
C PRO A 759 7.67 17.48 -14.59
N TYR A 760 6.85 17.13 -13.59
CA TYR A 760 5.73 16.20 -13.72
C TYR A 760 4.38 16.92 -13.85
N ALA A 761 4.07 17.88 -12.98
CA ALA A 761 2.73 18.47 -12.91
C ALA A 761 2.37 19.31 -14.13
N ILE A 762 3.27 20.23 -14.54
CA ILE A 762 3.05 21.07 -15.73
C ILE A 762 3.00 20.21 -16.99
N LEU A 763 3.86 19.20 -17.06
CA LEU A 763 3.83 18.26 -18.16
C LEU A 763 2.53 17.46 -18.20
N GLY A 764 2.01 17.01 -17.06
CA GLY A 764 0.72 16.32 -16.97
C GLY A 764 -0.44 17.19 -17.46
N LEU A 765 -0.44 18.48 -17.09
CA LEU A 765 -1.42 19.48 -17.52
C LEU A 765 -1.44 19.71 -19.04
N SER A 766 -0.30 19.60 -19.73
CA SER A 766 -0.25 19.73 -21.19
C SER A 766 -0.39 18.39 -21.94
N LEU A 767 0.35 17.37 -21.52
CA LEU A 767 0.48 16.09 -22.23
C LEU A 767 -0.75 15.20 -22.04
N GLY A 768 -1.32 15.16 -20.84
CA GLY A 768 -2.56 14.44 -20.54
C GLY A 768 -3.71 14.77 -21.52
N PRO A 769 -4.13 16.04 -21.62
CA PRO A 769 -5.20 16.43 -22.53
C PRO A 769 -4.82 16.31 -24.01
N ALA A 770 -3.56 16.54 -24.39
CA ALA A 770 -3.11 16.35 -25.77
C ALA A 770 -3.33 14.89 -26.24
N LEU A 771 -2.84 13.94 -25.45
CA LEU A 771 -3.00 12.51 -25.74
C LEU A 771 -4.47 12.10 -25.70
N ALA A 772 -5.23 12.63 -24.74
CA ALA A 772 -6.67 12.39 -24.64
C ALA A 772 -7.42 12.90 -25.88
N ALA A 773 -7.15 14.11 -26.35
CA ALA A 773 -7.77 14.68 -27.55
C ALA A 773 -7.51 13.85 -28.82
N GLY A 774 -6.43 13.07 -28.86
CA GLY A 774 -5.97 12.34 -30.05
C GLY A 774 -4.86 13.06 -30.80
N CYS A 775 -4.17 13.99 -30.14
CA CYS A 775 -2.98 14.64 -30.66
C CYS A 775 -1.73 13.79 -30.43
N THR A 776 -0.78 13.90 -31.35
CA THR A 776 0.60 13.42 -31.18
C THR A 776 1.48 14.58 -30.71
N THR A 777 2.61 14.28 -30.07
CA THR A 777 3.37 15.28 -29.31
C THR A 777 4.87 15.23 -29.61
N VAL A 778 5.48 16.40 -29.69
CA VAL A 778 6.94 16.59 -29.67
C VAL A 778 7.28 17.47 -28.48
N ILE A 779 7.94 16.89 -27.49
CA ILE A 779 8.12 17.45 -26.16
C ILE A 779 9.58 17.81 -25.97
N LYS A 780 9.85 19.05 -25.56
CA LYS A 780 11.19 19.50 -25.15
C LYS A 780 11.17 19.91 -23.67
N PRO A 781 11.57 19.02 -22.75
CA PRO A 781 11.71 19.38 -21.34
C PRO A 781 12.88 20.35 -21.13
N ALA A 782 12.88 21.06 -20.00
CA ALA A 782 14.00 21.90 -19.59
C ALA A 782 15.30 21.07 -19.46
N GLY A 783 16.44 21.67 -19.81
CA GLY A 783 17.73 21.00 -19.73
C GLY A 783 18.18 20.75 -18.30
N GLU A 784 17.64 21.49 -17.34
CA GLU A 784 17.91 21.29 -15.91
C GLU A 784 17.23 20.01 -15.37
N THR A 785 16.07 19.61 -15.92
CA THR A 785 15.27 18.48 -15.41
C THR A 785 14.71 17.56 -16.52
N PRO A 786 15.55 17.00 -17.40
CA PRO A 786 15.07 16.19 -18.51
C PRO A 786 14.68 14.76 -18.09
N LEU A 787 15.20 14.26 -16.98
CA LEU A 787 15.09 12.84 -16.58
C LEU A 787 13.66 12.46 -16.21
N SER A 788 12.90 13.37 -15.58
CA SER A 788 11.49 13.16 -15.27
C SER A 788 10.66 12.81 -16.51
N MET A 789 10.82 13.56 -17.61
CA MET A 789 10.09 13.30 -18.85
C MET A 789 10.57 12.00 -19.52
N LEU A 790 11.87 11.71 -19.49
CA LEU A 790 12.38 10.44 -20.03
C LEU A 790 11.82 9.25 -19.26
N ALA A 791 11.76 9.33 -17.93
CA ALA A 791 11.15 8.30 -17.10
C ALA A 791 9.65 8.14 -17.42
N LEU A 792 8.92 9.22 -17.64
CA LEU A 792 7.52 9.16 -18.08
C LEU A 792 7.36 8.55 -19.48
N ALA A 793 8.28 8.82 -20.41
CA ALA A 793 8.29 8.20 -21.74
C ALA A 793 8.61 6.70 -21.65
N LYS A 794 9.50 6.29 -20.75
CA LYS A 794 9.79 4.89 -20.45
C LYS A 794 8.54 4.15 -19.97
N LEU A 795 7.80 4.76 -19.05
CA LEU A 795 6.54 4.19 -18.57
C LEU A 795 5.44 4.18 -19.65
N ALA A 796 5.45 5.14 -20.57
CA ALA A 796 4.53 5.15 -21.72
C ALA A 796 4.86 4.02 -22.72
N GLU A 797 6.15 3.77 -22.96
CA GLU A 797 6.64 2.63 -23.75
C GLU A 797 6.17 1.30 -23.14
N GLU A 798 6.29 1.13 -21.82
CA GLU A 798 5.91 -0.11 -21.11
C GLU A 798 4.41 -0.43 -21.14
N VAL A 799 3.56 0.57 -21.34
CA VAL A 799 2.11 0.38 -21.48
C VAL A 799 1.64 0.42 -22.94
N ASP A 800 2.57 0.22 -23.87
CA ASP A 800 2.34 0.06 -25.30
C ASP A 800 1.71 1.30 -25.97
N PHE A 801 2.13 2.52 -25.60
CA PHE A 801 1.79 3.69 -26.43
C PHE A 801 2.34 3.51 -27.86
N PRO A 802 1.50 3.68 -28.91
CA PRO A 802 1.98 3.52 -30.27
C PRO A 802 3.16 4.46 -30.62
N PRO A 803 4.13 3.98 -31.42
CA PRO A 803 5.26 4.79 -31.87
C PRO A 803 4.84 6.12 -32.50
N GLY A 804 5.57 7.18 -32.17
CA GLY A 804 5.38 8.52 -32.74
C GLY A 804 4.35 9.39 -32.00
N ILE A 805 3.58 8.84 -31.06
CA ILE A 805 2.62 9.64 -30.28
C ILE A 805 3.31 10.52 -29.23
N ILE A 806 4.31 9.97 -28.55
CA ILE A 806 5.15 10.67 -27.57
C ILE A 806 6.57 10.69 -28.12
N ASN A 807 7.12 11.89 -28.30
CA ASN A 807 8.51 12.10 -28.72
C ASN A 807 9.15 13.12 -27.78
N VAL A 808 10.32 12.81 -27.22
CA VAL A 808 11.04 13.61 -26.23
C VAL A 808 12.40 14.01 -26.78
N ILE A 809 12.61 15.32 -26.89
CA ILE A 809 13.85 15.94 -27.36
C ILE A 809 14.58 16.56 -26.17
N THR A 810 15.65 15.92 -25.72
CA THR A 810 16.52 16.44 -24.65
C THR A 810 17.55 17.38 -25.25
N THR A 811 17.75 18.55 -24.65
CA THR A 811 18.69 19.52 -25.20
C THR A 811 19.31 20.36 -24.09
N SER A 812 20.55 20.79 -24.32
CA SER A 812 21.20 21.76 -23.47
C SER A 812 20.60 23.16 -23.68
N ARG A 813 20.85 24.05 -22.73
CA ARG A 813 20.26 25.39 -22.73
C ARG A 813 20.65 26.23 -23.95
N ASP A 814 21.88 26.08 -24.43
CA ASP A 814 22.44 26.78 -25.60
C ASP A 814 21.79 26.40 -26.93
N LYS A 815 21.24 25.18 -27.05
CA LYS A 815 20.51 24.72 -28.25
C LYS A 815 19.00 24.88 -28.17
N SER A 816 18.48 25.41 -27.06
CA SER A 816 17.04 25.51 -26.83
C SER A 816 16.31 26.42 -27.83
N GLU A 817 16.96 27.50 -28.29
CA GLU A 817 16.40 28.41 -29.30
C GLU A 817 16.24 27.72 -30.65
N GLU A 818 17.20 26.88 -31.05
CA GLU A 818 17.16 26.12 -32.30
C GLU A 818 15.92 25.22 -32.38
N ILE A 819 15.67 24.45 -31.32
CA ILE A 819 14.51 23.55 -31.25
C ILE A 819 13.20 24.34 -31.23
N GLY A 820 13.14 25.42 -30.46
CA GLY A 820 11.98 26.33 -30.47
C GLY A 820 11.70 26.89 -31.86
N GLY A 821 12.75 27.26 -32.60
CA GLY A 821 12.66 27.71 -33.99
C GLY A 821 12.09 26.63 -34.92
N VAL A 822 12.56 25.38 -34.82
CA VAL A 822 12.04 24.27 -35.63
C VAL A 822 10.57 23.97 -35.31
N LEU A 823 10.19 23.91 -34.04
CA LEU A 823 8.80 23.65 -33.63
C LEU A 823 7.84 24.74 -34.11
N THR A 824 8.24 26.02 -34.00
CA THR A 824 7.39 27.15 -34.37
C THR A 824 7.32 27.40 -35.88
N SER A 825 8.37 27.11 -36.64
CA SER A 825 8.39 27.27 -38.09
C SER A 825 7.77 26.09 -38.86
N SER A 826 7.75 24.88 -38.29
CA SER A 826 7.24 23.70 -39.00
C SER A 826 5.73 23.78 -39.25
N PRO A 827 5.24 23.60 -40.50
CA PRO A 827 3.81 23.62 -40.79
C PRO A 827 3.06 22.39 -40.25
N ASP A 828 3.76 21.31 -39.91
CA ASP A 828 3.15 20.07 -39.40
C ASP A 828 2.69 20.22 -37.95
N VAL A 829 3.40 21.03 -37.16
CA VAL A 829 3.01 21.39 -35.80
C VAL A 829 1.83 22.36 -35.86
N LYS A 830 0.67 21.96 -35.30
CA LYS A 830 -0.58 22.74 -35.34
C LYS A 830 -0.82 23.53 -34.07
N LYS A 831 -0.30 23.04 -32.95
CA LYS A 831 -0.44 23.65 -31.64
C LYS A 831 0.91 23.75 -30.93
N MET A 832 1.14 24.84 -30.21
CA MET A 832 2.24 24.98 -29.26
C MET A 832 1.70 25.18 -27.85
N THR A 833 2.24 24.42 -26.91
CA THR A 833 2.05 24.63 -25.48
C THR A 833 3.39 24.96 -24.84
N PHE A 834 3.44 26.02 -24.04
CA PHE A 834 4.66 26.45 -23.37
C PHE A 834 4.38 26.97 -21.97
N ALA A 835 5.15 26.47 -21.01
CA ALA A 835 5.21 27.05 -19.69
C ALA A 835 6.63 27.55 -19.38
N GLY A 836 6.75 28.79 -18.90
CA GLY A 836 8.06 29.38 -18.59
C GLY A 836 8.06 30.91 -18.59
N SER A 837 9.20 31.53 -18.90
CA SER A 837 9.31 32.99 -18.81
C SER A 837 8.48 33.73 -19.85
N THR A 838 7.91 34.88 -19.47
CA THR A 838 7.14 35.75 -20.37
C THR A 838 7.93 36.20 -21.60
N GLN A 839 9.24 36.43 -21.46
CA GLN A 839 10.11 36.83 -22.57
C GLN A 839 10.18 35.74 -23.65
N VAL A 840 10.36 34.49 -23.24
CA VAL A 840 10.40 33.33 -24.16
C VAL A 840 9.00 33.09 -24.76
N GLY A 841 7.94 33.21 -23.96
CA GLY A 841 6.56 33.09 -24.46
C GLY A 841 6.25 34.09 -25.58
N LYS A 842 6.63 35.36 -25.39
CA LYS A 842 6.52 36.41 -26.42
C LYS A 842 7.34 36.09 -27.67
N TRP A 843 8.53 35.52 -27.51
CA TRP A 843 9.35 35.07 -28.63
C TRP A 843 8.68 33.94 -29.40
N LEU A 844 8.21 32.89 -28.71
CA LEU A 844 7.49 31.75 -29.32
C LEU A 844 6.20 32.19 -30.01
N MET A 845 5.46 33.14 -29.42
CA MET A 845 4.25 33.71 -30.01
C MET A 845 4.54 34.37 -31.36
N ARG A 846 5.59 35.20 -31.42
CA ARG A 846 5.98 35.88 -32.68
C ARG A 846 6.31 34.87 -33.77
N HIS A 847 7.11 33.86 -33.48
CA HIS A 847 7.50 32.86 -34.47
C HIS A 847 6.33 31.94 -34.88
N SER A 848 5.46 31.60 -33.94
CA SER A 848 4.27 30.79 -34.24
C SER A 848 3.24 31.50 -35.11
N SER A 849 3.30 32.83 -35.19
CA SER A 849 2.40 33.62 -36.04
C SER A 849 2.63 33.37 -37.54
N GLU A 850 3.83 32.93 -37.95
CA GLU A 850 4.16 32.62 -39.34
C GLU A 850 3.31 31.46 -39.91
N THR A 851 2.86 30.56 -39.04
CA THR A 851 2.02 29.40 -39.40
C THR A 851 0.67 29.41 -38.68
N VAL A 852 0.33 30.49 -37.98
CA VAL A 852 -0.95 30.70 -37.27
C VAL A 852 -1.29 29.53 -36.34
N LYS A 853 -0.32 29.07 -35.55
CA LYS A 853 -0.55 27.96 -34.61
C LYS A 853 -1.54 28.34 -33.51
N ASN A 854 -2.27 27.34 -33.01
CA ASN A 854 -3.00 27.44 -31.76
C ASN A 854 -1.99 27.45 -30.59
N LEU A 855 -2.14 28.37 -29.63
CA LEU A 855 -1.17 28.61 -28.56
C LEU A 855 -1.83 28.53 -27.18
N SER A 856 -1.24 27.74 -26.27
CA SER A 856 -1.57 27.77 -24.83
C SER A 856 -0.30 28.04 -24.04
N PHE A 857 -0.20 29.22 -23.44
CA PHE A 857 1.01 29.66 -22.74
C PHE A 857 0.72 30.01 -21.29
N GLU A 858 1.51 29.43 -20.39
CA GLU A 858 1.52 29.71 -18.95
C GLU A 858 2.84 30.40 -18.57
N LEU A 859 2.80 31.69 -18.30
CA LEU A 859 3.96 32.56 -18.21
C LEU A 859 4.20 33.07 -16.77
N GLY A 860 5.05 34.08 -16.62
CA GLY A 860 5.45 34.60 -15.31
C GLY A 860 4.26 35.15 -14.50
N GLY A 861 4.33 34.93 -13.19
CA GLY A 861 3.37 35.46 -12.21
C GLY A 861 3.95 36.60 -11.38
N ASN A 862 3.08 37.32 -10.68
CA ASN A 862 3.46 38.23 -9.59
C ASN A 862 2.35 38.25 -8.53
N ALA A 863 2.06 37.07 -7.98
CA ALA A 863 0.82 36.81 -7.26
C ALA A 863 0.68 37.70 -6.00
N PRO A 864 -0.41 38.50 -5.89
CA PRO A 864 -0.74 39.19 -4.67
C PRO A 864 -1.29 38.21 -3.62
N PHE A 865 -0.94 38.43 -2.35
CA PHE A 865 -1.50 37.73 -1.21
C PHE A 865 -1.98 38.76 -0.19
N ILE A 866 -3.29 38.87 -0.02
CA ILE A 866 -3.93 39.97 0.72
C ILE A 866 -4.53 39.45 2.03
N VAL A 867 -4.21 40.09 3.16
CA VAL A 867 -4.74 39.73 4.47
C VAL A 867 -5.49 40.93 5.05
N PHE A 868 -6.81 40.83 5.09
CA PHE A 868 -7.68 41.85 5.69
C PHE A 868 -7.69 41.76 7.22
N GLU A 869 -8.14 42.83 7.87
CA GLU A 869 -8.23 42.96 9.33
C GLU A 869 -9.14 41.93 9.99
N ASP A 870 -10.11 41.40 9.26
CA ASP A 870 -11.08 40.41 9.70
C ASP A 870 -10.69 38.96 9.33
N ALA A 871 -9.50 38.77 8.74
CA ALA A 871 -8.99 37.46 8.38
C ALA A 871 -8.78 36.56 9.60
N ASP A 872 -8.93 35.25 9.39
CA ASP A 872 -8.37 34.26 10.32
C ASP A 872 -6.85 34.28 10.18
N LEU A 873 -6.18 34.90 11.16
CA LEU A 873 -4.76 35.21 11.11
C LEU A 873 -3.89 33.94 10.99
N GLU A 874 -4.23 32.88 11.73
CA GLU A 874 -3.47 31.64 11.70
C GLU A 874 -3.59 30.96 10.33
N LYS A 875 -4.80 30.91 9.76
CA LYS A 875 -5.00 30.39 8.40
C LYS A 875 -4.30 31.22 7.33
N ALA A 876 -4.25 32.53 7.48
CA ALA A 876 -3.52 33.39 6.55
C ALA A 876 -2.00 33.15 6.64
N LEU A 877 -1.46 32.93 7.84
CA LEU A 877 -0.05 32.58 8.04
C LEU A 877 0.29 31.20 7.49
N ASP A 878 -0.51 30.18 7.79
CA ASP A 878 -0.37 28.84 7.23
C ASP A 878 -0.48 28.85 5.71
N GLY A 879 -1.46 29.60 5.20
CA GLY A 879 -1.71 29.78 3.79
C GLY A 879 -0.54 30.41 3.07
N LEU A 880 0.05 31.47 3.65
CA LEU A 880 1.22 32.13 3.09
C LEU A 880 2.45 31.21 3.06
N ILE A 881 2.67 30.40 4.11
CA ILE A 881 3.76 29.42 4.10
C ILE A 881 3.58 28.43 2.94
N GLN A 882 2.36 27.92 2.77
CA GLN A 882 2.02 26.92 1.76
C GLN A 882 1.95 27.47 0.34
N SER A 883 1.63 28.74 0.15
CA SER A 883 1.63 29.36 -1.19
C SER A 883 3.00 29.91 -1.59
N LYS A 884 3.87 30.25 -0.62
CA LYS A 884 5.21 30.81 -0.91
C LYS A 884 6.30 29.78 -1.05
N PHE A 885 6.39 28.81 -0.14
CA PHE A 885 7.60 28.00 0.03
C PHE A 885 7.66 26.65 -0.71
N PRO A 886 6.61 26.10 -1.34
CA PRO A 886 6.78 24.94 -2.22
C PRO A 886 7.85 25.17 -3.28
N ASN A 887 8.68 24.15 -3.50
CA ASN A 887 9.88 24.18 -4.33
C ASN A 887 10.80 25.39 -4.01
N THR A 888 10.91 25.74 -2.72
CA THR A 888 11.68 26.90 -2.24
C THR A 888 11.21 28.22 -2.91
N GLY A 889 9.92 28.31 -3.23
CA GLY A 889 9.30 29.48 -3.88
C GLY A 889 9.55 29.62 -5.37
N GLN A 890 9.99 28.55 -6.03
CA GLN A 890 10.20 28.48 -7.48
C GLN A 890 8.92 28.00 -8.18
N ALA A 891 7.79 28.68 -7.95
CA ALA A 891 6.51 28.37 -8.58
C ALA A 891 5.91 29.61 -9.23
N CYS A 892 5.28 29.47 -10.40
CA CYS A 892 4.62 30.57 -11.11
C CYS A 892 3.45 31.17 -10.31
N ILE A 893 2.77 30.33 -9.52
CA ILE A 893 1.68 30.75 -8.62
C ILE A 893 2.17 31.19 -7.24
N ALA A 894 3.49 31.16 -6.96
CA ALA A 894 3.99 31.50 -5.63
C ALA A 894 3.64 32.94 -5.25
N SER A 895 3.21 33.14 -4.00
CA SER A 895 2.91 34.49 -3.49
C SER A 895 4.16 35.36 -3.52
N ASN A 896 4.08 36.49 -4.23
CA ASN A 896 5.22 37.39 -4.41
C ASN A 896 5.01 38.74 -3.72
N ARG A 897 3.79 39.30 -3.72
CA ARG A 897 3.48 40.59 -3.09
C ARG A 897 2.51 40.40 -1.94
N ILE A 898 2.98 40.55 -0.71
CA ILE A 898 2.17 40.29 0.48
C ILE A 898 1.64 41.62 1.02
N PHE A 899 0.32 41.78 1.00
CA PHE A 899 -0.39 42.95 1.46
C PHE A 899 -1.12 42.62 2.76
N VAL A 900 -0.83 43.34 3.83
CA VAL A 900 -1.45 43.10 5.13
C VAL A 900 -2.10 44.38 5.63
N HIS A 901 -3.34 44.29 6.11
CA HIS A 901 -4.06 45.46 6.57
C HIS A 901 -3.32 46.12 7.76
N SER A 902 -3.24 47.45 7.76
CA SER A 902 -2.41 48.24 8.67
C SER A 902 -2.67 47.96 10.16
N SER A 903 -3.92 47.62 10.52
CA SER A 903 -4.30 47.27 11.90
C SER A 903 -3.70 45.98 12.43
N ILE A 904 -3.26 45.06 11.56
CA ILE A 904 -2.71 43.75 11.93
C ILE A 904 -1.27 43.53 11.42
N TYR A 905 -0.69 44.51 10.72
CA TYR A 905 0.60 44.40 10.03
C TYR A 905 1.74 43.96 10.96
N ASP A 906 1.94 44.63 12.08
CA ASP A 906 3.06 44.34 12.99
C ASP A 906 2.96 42.94 13.59
N THR A 907 1.74 42.53 13.99
CA THR A 907 1.48 41.19 14.52
C THR A 907 1.70 40.12 13.46
N PHE A 908 1.21 40.33 12.24
CA PHE A 908 1.44 39.40 11.13
C PHE A 908 2.92 39.27 10.79
N ALA A 909 3.65 40.40 10.70
CA ALA A 909 5.07 40.43 10.40
C ALA A 909 5.91 39.70 11.47
N ALA A 910 5.57 39.86 12.75
CA ALA A 910 6.23 39.11 13.82
C ALA A 910 5.94 37.60 13.73
N ASN A 911 4.67 37.21 13.52
CA ASN A 911 4.28 35.81 13.48
C ASN A 911 4.84 35.06 12.26
N ILE A 912 4.87 35.70 11.08
CA ILE A 912 5.40 35.05 9.87
C ILE A 912 6.91 34.80 9.99
N VAL A 913 7.66 35.69 10.66
CA VAL A 913 9.08 35.47 10.95
C VAL A 913 9.29 34.21 11.79
N GLU A 914 8.46 34.00 12.81
CA GLU A 914 8.53 32.78 13.63
C GLU A 914 8.19 31.53 12.81
N ARG A 915 7.18 31.58 11.93
CA ARG A 915 6.87 30.45 11.03
C ARG A 915 8.03 30.16 10.07
N VAL A 916 8.64 31.18 9.47
CA VAL A 916 9.77 31.03 8.53
C VAL A 916 10.99 30.38 9.22
N LYS A 917 11.29 30.75 10.47
CA LYS A 917 12.39 30.14 11.23
C LYS A 917 12.23 28.64 11.48
N THR A 918 11.00 28.11 11.41
CA THR A 918 10.75 26.67 11.58
C THR A 918 11.03 25.85 10.31
N LEU A 919 11.19 26.50 9.15
CA LEU A 919 11.42 25.82 7.89
C LEU A 919 12.85 25.28 7.82
N LYS A 920 12.98 23.95 7.84
CA LYS A 920 14.27 23.28 7.71
C LYS A 920 14.74 23.31 6.26
N MET A 921 15.82 24.03 6.00
CA MET A 921 16.53 24.00 4.72
C MET A 921 17.56 22.85 4.70
N GLY A 922 17.74 22.18 3.55
CA GLY A 922 18.70 21.08 3.45
C GLY A 922 18.65 20.31 2.13
N VAL A 923 19.40 19.21 2.09
CA VAL A 923 19.44 18.33 0.91
C VAL A 923 18.05 17.68 0.72
N PRO A 924 17.47 17.68 -0.49
CA PRO A 924 16.06 17.35 -0.73
C PRO A 924 15.56 15.98 -0.22
N LEU A 925 16.43 14.98 -0.22
CA LEU A 925 16.09 13.62 0.21
C LEU A 925 16.21 13.41 1.73
N GLN A 926 16.68 14.41 2.48
CA GLN A 926 16.83 14.28 3.93
C GLN A 926 15.48 14.44 4.66
N PRO A 927 15.19 13.59 5.67
CA PRO A 927 13.95 13.69 6.43
C PRO A 927 13.74 15.08 7.06
N GLY A 928 12.51 15.58 6.94
CA GLY A 928 12.05 16.84 7.52
C GLY A 928 12.51 18.10 6.79
N VAL A 929 13.27 18.01 5.69
CA VAL A 929 13.59 19.17 4.86
C VAL A 929 12.31 19.71 4.21
N ARG A 930 12.15 21.04 4.28
CA ARG A 930 11.04 21.80 3.70
C ARG A 930 11.49 22.85 2.69
N LEU A 931 12.79 23.18 2.65
CA LEU A 931 13.39 24.07 1.68
C LEU A 931 14.61 23.38 1.05
N GLY A 932 14.54 23.08 -0.24
CA GLY A 932 15.67 22.60 -1.03
C GLY A 932 16.51 23.74 -1.60
N PRO A 933 17.56 23.44 -2.39
CA PRO A 933 18.30 24.46 -3.13
C PRO A 933 17.42 25.14 -4.19
N LEU A 934 17.85 26.31 -4.64
CA LEU A 934 17.42 26.87 -5.92
C LEU A 934 18.03 26.07 -7.07
N ILE A 935 17.42 26.11 -8.26
CA ILE A 935 17.83 25.27 -9.41
C ILE A 935 19.28 25.50 -9.85
N GLY A 936 19.87 26.67 -9.55
CA GLY A 936 21.25 26.93 -9.89
C GLY A 936 21.75 28.34 -9.52
N PRO A 937 23.03 28.64 -9.81
CA PRO A 937 23.68 29.86 -9.35
C PRO A 937 23.05 31.15 -9.86
N THR A 938 22.47 31.13 -11.06
CA THR A 938 21.76 32.29 -11.62
C THR A 938 20.52 32.65 -10.81
N ALA A 939 19.81 31.67 -10.26
CA ALA A 939 18.66 31.89 -9.40
C ALA A 939 19.08 32.48 -8.04
N VAL A 940 20.16 31.95 -7.44
CA VAL A 940 20.75 32.51 -6.21
C VAL A 940 21.18 33.96 -6.41
N LYS A 941 21.89 34.25 -7.51
CA LYS A 941 22.31 35.61 -7.83
C LYS A 941 21.12 36.55 -7.95
N LYS A 942 20.05 36.13 -8.65
CA LYS A 942 18.82 36.92 -8.75
C LYS A 942 18.22 37.21 -7.37
N MET A 943 18.21 36.24 -6.45
CA MET A 943 17.70 36.46 -5.08
C MET A 943 18.54 37.49 -4.33
N ALA A 944 19.86 37.35 -4.38
CA ALA A 944 20.79 38.29 -3.76
C ALA A 944 20.61 39.71 -4.33
N ASP A 945 20.56 39.85 -5.66
CA ASP A 945 20.40 41.13 -6.35
C ASP A 945 19.06 41.81 -5.99
N LEU A 946 17.95 41.05 -5.86
CA LEU A 946 16.63 41.59 -5.48
C LEU A 946 16.59 42.03 -4.01
N VAL A 947 17.19 41.25 -3.10
CA VAL A 947 17.25 41.59 -1.68
C VAL A 947 18.17 42.80 -1.44
N GLU A 948 19.33 42.84 -2.09
CA GLU A 948 20.27 43.97 -2.03
C GLU A 948 19.63 45.25 -2.55
N ASP A 949 18.95 45.18 -3.71
CA ASP A 949 18.21 46.31 -4.28
C ASP A 949 17.17 46.85 -3.27
N ALA A 950 16.33 45.98 -2.73
CA ALA A 950 15.30 46.37 -1.77
C ALA A 950 15.89 47.03 -0.51
N VAL A 951 16.96 46.45 0.06
CA VAL A 951 17.63 47.00 1.25
C VAL A 951 18.29 48.34 0.94
N SER A 952 18.92 48.49 -0.23
CA SER A 952 19.55 49.75 -0.65
C SER A 952 18.55 50.90 -0.83
N HIS A 953 17.29 50.56 -1.15
CA HIS A 953 16.18 51.50 -1.27
C HIS A 953 15.34 51.64 0.01
N GLY A 954 15.77 51.06 1.14
CA GLY A 954 15.18 51.32 2.46
C GLY A 954 14.31 50.21 3.05
N ALA A 955 14.19 49.05 2.38
CA ALA A 955 13.58 47.86 2.98
C ALA A 955 14.42 47.37 4.17
N LYS A 956 13.78 46.62 5.07
CA LYS A 956 14.46 45.97 6.20
C LYS A 956 14.26 44.47 6.16
N VAL A 957 15.35 43.73 6.37
CA VAL A 957 15.34 42.28 6.56
C VAL A 957 14.98 41.95 8.01
N LEU A 958 13.96 41.12 8.22
CA LEU A 958 13.60 40.60 9.55
C LEU A 958 14.21 39.24 9.86
N VAL A 959 14.41 38.41 8.84
CA VAL A 959 15.08 37.10 8.91
C VAL A 959 15.66 36.75 7.53
N GLY A 960 16.74 35.96 7.50
CA GLY A 960 17.40 35.52 6.27
C GLY A 960 18.19 36.63 5.58
N GLY A 961 18.16 36.62 4.24
CA GLY A 961 18.74 37.64 3.39
C GLY A 961 20.11 37.29 2.79
N ASN A 962 20.63 36.09 3.05
CA ASN A 962 21.97 35.69 2.61
C ASN A 962 21.97 34.36 1.84
N CYS A 963 23.06 34.12 1.12
CA CYS A 963 23.39 32.78 0.66
C CYS A 963 23.68 31.88 1.88
N SER A 964 23.28 30.62 1.83
CA SER A 964 23.48 29.68 2.92
C SER A 964 24.81 28.94 2.80
N ASP A 965 25.42 28.61 3.94
CA ASP A 965 26.62 27.77 4.02
C ASP A 965 26.38 26.29 3.61
N LEU A 966 25.12 25.89 3.37
CA LEU A 966 24.77 24.53 2.93
C LEU A 966 25.27 24.18 1.52
N GLY A 967 25.50 25.19 0.67
CA GLY A 967 25.99 25.00 -0.70
C GLY A 967 25.66 26.19 -1.60
N LYS A 968 26.29 26.26 -2.79
CA LYS A 968 26.23 27.45 -3.66
C LYS A 968 24.82 27.82 -4.15
N ASN A 969 23.91 26.86 -4.14
CA ASN A 969 22.55 26.98 -4.65
C ASN A 969 21.52 27.21 -3.55
N PHE A 970 21.93 27.31 -2.28
CA PHE A 970 21.01 27.53 -1.16
C PHE A 970 20.93 29.03 -0.80
N TYR A 971 19.70 29.53 -0.65
CA TYR A 971 19.41 30.89 -0.25
C TYR A 971 18.45 30.90 0.93
N GLU A 972 18.75 31.67 1.98
CA GLU A 972 17.96 31.69 3.19
C GLU A 972 16.52 32.19 2.94
N ALA A 973 15.55 31.56 3.58
CA ALA A 973 14.18 32.07 3.59
C ALA A 973 14.16 33.47 4.22
N THR A 974 13.70 34.46 3.46
CA THR A 974 13.89 35.88 3.76
C THR A 974 12.56 36.58 3.93
N VAL A 975 12.43 37.42 4.96
CA VAL A 975 11.27 38.31 5.15
C VAL A 975 11.73 39.76 5.10
N LEU A 976 11.22 40.50 4.13
CA LEU A 976 11.42 41.93 3.92
C LEU A 976 10.18 42.71 4.34
N ILE A 977 10.39 43.81 5.06
CA ILE A 977 9.35 44.81 5.35
C ILE A 977 9.76 46.17 4.78
N LYS A 978 8.81 47.11 4.76
CA LYS A 978 8.98 48.45 4.18
C LYS A 978 9.34 48.40 2.69
N VAL A 979 8.69 47.49 1.97
CA VAL A 979 8.84 47.37 0.53
C VAL A 979 7.77 48.23 -0.15
N ASP A 980 8.18 48.98 -1.18
CA ASP A 980 7.33 49.90 -1.94
C ASP A 980 7.57 49.78 -3.46
N GLU A 981 6.80 50.53 -4.25
CA GLU A 981 6.79 50.43 -5.72
C GLU A 981 8.13 50.80 -6.38
N SER A 982 9.04 51.49 -5.67
CA SER A 982 10.34 51.90 -6.21
C SER A 982 11.35 50.76 -6.28
N MET A 983 11.11 49.67 -5.54
CA MET A 983 12.02 48.54 -5.43
C MET A 983 11.76 47.52 -6.54
N ARG A 984 12.82 46.91 -7.08
CA ARG A 984 12.69 45.91 -8.17
C ARG A 984 11.81 44.73 -7.78
N ILE A 985 11.94 44.27 -6.53
CA ILE A 985 11.19 43.13 -6.00
C ILE A 985 9.66 43.34 -6.04
N TRP A 986 9.18 44.58 -6.11
CA TRP A 986 7.76 44.88 -6.28
C TRP A 986 7.23 44.41 -7.65
N ASN A 987 8.00 44.66 -8.71
CA ASN A 987 7.57 44.47 -10.10
C ASN A 987 8.12 43.20 -10.74
N GLU A 988 9.25 42.69 -10.26
CA GLU A 988 9.89 41.48 -10.77
C GLU A 988 9.42 40.24 -10.02
N GLU A 989 9.11 39.17 -10.76
CA GLU A 989 8.82 37.85 -10.17
C GLU A 989 10.02 37.37 -9.35
N ILE A 990 9.80 37.06 -8.07
CA ILE A 990 10.88 36.66 -7.15
C ILE A 990 11.43 35.30 -7.58
N PHE A 991 10.59 34.26 -7.62
CA PHE A 991 10.98 32.89 -7.97
C PHE A 991 12.05 32.28 -7.02
N GLY A 992 11.84 32.49 -5.72
CA GLY A 992 12.70 32.00 -4.63
C GLY A 992 12.10 32.36 -3.27
N PRO A 993 12.78 32.03 -2.15
CA PRO A 993 12.17 31.96 -0.82
C PRO A 993 12.15 33.32 -0.10
N VAL A 994 11.77 34.39 -0.83
CA VAL A 994 11.70 35.76 -0.29
C VAL A 994 10.25 36.24 -0.20
N LEU A 995 9.85 36.71 0.97
CA LEU A 995 8.59 37.38 1.25
C LEU A 995 8.81 38.89 1.34
N GLN A 996 8.04 39.69 0.60
CA GLN A 996 7.95 41.14 0.78
C GLN A 996 6.60 41.52 1.37
N LEU A 997 6.61 42.24 2.49
CA LEU A 997 5.40 42.66 3.19
C LEU A 997 5.20 44.17 3.06
N SER A 998 4.03 44.56 2.58
CA SER A 998 3.57 45.95 2.52
C SER A 998 2.23 46.11 3.23
N SER A 999 1.96 47.30 3.76
CA SER A 999 0.71 47.62 4.45
C SER A 999 -0.28 48.32 3.52
N PHE A 1000 -1.58 48.13 3.77
CA PHE A 1000 -2.66 48.89 3.15
C PHE A 1000 -3.71 49.29 4.20
N SER A 1001 -4.58 50.25 3.88
CA SER A 1001 -5.62 50.73 4.80
C SER A 1001 -7.05 50.72 4.24
N SER A 1002 -7.25 50.49 2.94
CA SER A 1002 -8.59 50.29 2.37
C SER A 1002 -8.62 49.18 1.32
N GLU A 1003 -9.83 48.64 1.09
CA GLU A 1003 -10.10 47.59 0.10
C GLU A 1003 -9.74 48.07 -1.32
N GLU A 1004 -10.10 49.31 -1.67
CA GLU A 1004 -9.83 49.91 -2.97
C GLU A 1004 -8.32 50.10 -3.21
N GLU A 1005 -7.60 50.55 -2.18
CA GLU A 1005 -6.15 50.73 -2.24
C GLU A 1005 -5.43 49.42 -2.56
N VAL A 1006 -5.79 48.34 -1.85
CA VAL A 1006 -5.10 47.06 -2.01
C VAL A 1006 -5.44 46.37 -3.33
N VAL A 1007 -6.68 46.49 -3.81
CA VAL A 1007 -7.06 45.99 -5.14
C VAL A 1007 -6.28 46.74 -6.23
N GLN A 1008 -6.18 48.07 -6.14
CA GLN A 1008 -5.39 48.85 -7.08
C GLN A 1008 -3.91 48.42 -7.10
N LYS A 1009 -3.29 48.28 -5.92
CA LYS A 1009 -1.90 47.82 -5.80
C LYS A 1009 -1.72 46.39 -6.31
N ALA A 1010 -2.65 45.48 -6.02
CA ALA A 1010 -2.61 44.10 -6.48
C ALA A 1010 -2.69 44.01 -8.01
N ASN A 1011 -3.56 44.82 -8.63
CA ASN A 1011 -3.76 44.85 -10.08
C ASN A 1011 -2.68 45.62 -10.84
N ASP A 1012 -1.91 46.49 -10.17
CA ASP A 1012 -0.74 47.18 -10.73
C ASP A 1012 0.44 46.22 -10.95
N SER A 1013 0.26 45.35 -11.92
CA SER A 1013 1.19 44.32 -12.37
C SER A 1013 0.82 43.93 -13.79
N THR A 1014 1.83 43.72 -14.63
CA THR A 1014 1.64 43.18 -16.00
C THR A 1014 1.26 41.70 -15.97
N ALA A 1015 1.58 40.98 -14.89
CA ALA A 1015 1.18 39.61 -14.63
C ALA A 1015 -0.22 39.54 -13.99
N GLY A 1016 -0.95 38.47 -14.30
CA GLY A 1016 -2.29 38.17 -13.81
C GLY A 1016 -2.57 36.67 -13.77
N LEU A 1017 -1.66 35.88 -13.18
CA LEU A 1017 -1.78 34.42 -13.07
C LEU A 1017 -2.67 33.98 -11.91
N ALA A 1018 -2.13 34.04 -10.69
CA ALA A 1018 -2.81 33.68 -9.45
C ALA A 1018 -2.87 34.88 -8.49
N GLY A 1019 -3.90 34.94 -7.66
CA GLY A 1019 -4.02 35.87 -6.54
C GLY A 1019 -4.68 35.20 -5.33
N TYR A 1020 -4.39 35.68 -4.13
CA TYR A 1020 -4.87 35.10 -2.88
C TYR A 1020 -5.37 36.20 -1.97
N PHE A 1021 -6.48 35.97 -1.26
CA PHE A 1021 -6.88 36.87 -0.18
C PHE A 1021 -7.63 36.18 0.96
N TYR A 1022 -7.52 36.74 2.15
CA TYR A 1022 -8.10 36.22 3.39
C TYR A 1022 -8.98 37.28 4.06
N THR A 1023 -10.24 36.91 4.34
CA THR A 1023 -11.27 37.73 4.98
C THR A 1023 -12.45 36.84 5.41
N GLN A 1024 -13.22 37.24 6.42
CA GLN A 1024 -14.45 36.55 6.84
C GLN A 1024 -15.72 37.25 6.32
N ASP A 1025 -15.61 38.47 5.80
CA ASP A 1025 -16.71 39.20 5.17
C ASP A 1025 -17.05 38.63 3.79
N VAL A 1026 -18.18 37.94 3.70
CA VAL A 1026 -18.71 37.37 2.45
C VAL A 1026 -18.93 38.42 1.36
N ALA A 1027 -19.38 39.63 1.71
CA ALA A 1027 -19.59 40.68 0.72
C ALA A 1027 -18.25 41.16 0.14
N ARG A 1028 -17.22 41.26 0.98
CA ARG A 1028 -15.84 41.54 0.55
C ARG A 1028 -15.29 40.42 -0.32
N ILE A 1029 -15.57 39.15 0.01
CA ILE A 1029 -15.18 38.00 -0.84
C ILE A 1029 -15.65 38.21 -2.28
N PHE A 1030 -16.93 38.54 -2.49
CA PHE A 1030 -17.46 38.74 -3.83
C PHE A 1030 -16.86 39.96 -4.55
N ARG A 1031 -16.67 41.09 -3.85
CA ARG A 1031 -16.09 42.31 -4.44
C ARG A 1031 -14.64 42.10 -4.86
N VAL A 1032 -13.79 41.68 -3.92
CA VAL A 1032 -12.36 41.50 -4.16
C VAL A 1032 -12.09 40.41 -5.20
N ALA A 1033 -12.79 39.26 -5.13
CA ALA A 1033 -12.62 38.21 -6.14
C ALA A 1033 -13.03 38.64 -7.55
N SER A 1034 -14.01 39.55 -7.68
CA SER A 1034 -14.45 40.06 -8.98
C SER A 1034 -13.54 41.14 -9.54
N GLU A 1035 -12.86 41.90 -8.67
CA GLU A 1035 -12.00 43.02 -9.07
C GLU A 1035 -10.53 42.62 -9.25
N LEU A 1036 -10.07 41.53 -8.65
CA LEU A 1036 -8.71 41.03 -8.86
C LEU A 1036 -8.51 40.55 -10.30
N GLU A 1037 -7.55 41.16 -11.00
CA GLU A 1037 -7.20 40.85 -12.38
C GLU A 1037 -6.21 39.67 -12.44
N CYS A 1038 -6.64 38.53 -11.93
CA CYS A 1038 -5.93 37.25 -11.97
C CYS A 1038 -6.81 36.18 -12.64
N GLY A 1039 -6.19 35.27 -13.38
CA GLY A 1039 -6.91 34.14 -13.97
C GLY A 1039 -7.40 33.13 -12.93
N MET A 1040 -6.74 33.08 -11.77
CA MET A 1040 -7.09 32.21 -10.65
C MET A 1040 -7.04 32.98 -9.33
N VAL A 1041 -8.04 32.78 -8.46
CA VAL A 1041 -8.13 33.48 -7.16
C VAL A 1041 -8.45 32.50 -6.03
N GLY A 1042 -7.57 32.43 -5.03
CA GLY A 1042 -7.75 31.67 -3.80
C GLY A 1042 -8.35 32.54 -2.69
N VAL A 1043 -9.45 32.09 -2.09
CA VAL A 1043 -10.12 32.79 -0.99
C VAL A 1043 -10.04 31.94 0.26
N ASN A 1044 -9.36 32.43 1.30
CA ASN A 1044 -9.09 31.66 2.52
C ASN A 1044 -8.48 30.26 2.25
N SER A 1045 -7.74 30.14 1.15
CA SER A 1045 -7.15 28.89 0.64
C SER A 1045 -5.76 29.18 0.10
N GLU A 1046 -4.82 28.30 0.44
CA GLU A 1046 -3.44 28.29 -0.02
C GLU A 1046 -3.27 27.82 -1.48
N LEU A 1047 -4.25 27.10 -2.00
CA LEU A 1047 -4.19 26.44 -3.29
C LEU A 1047 -5.26 26.99 -4.24
N VAL A 1048 -4.83 27.24 -5.47
CA VAL A 1048 -5.69 27.52 -6.62
C VAL A 1048 -5.65 26.39 -7.65
N THR A 1049 -4.84 25.36 -7.39
CA THR A 1049 -4.62 24.24 -8.30
C THR A 1049 -5.66 23.14 -8.07
N HIS A 1050 -6.38 22.74 -9.12
CA HIS A 1050 -7.36 21.66 -9.06
C HIS A 1050 -7.52 21.03 -10.46
N VAL A 1051 -7.53 19.70 -10.57
CA VAL A 1051 -7.54 19.00 -11.87
C VAL A 1051 -8.79 19.31 -12.72
N GLY A 1052 -9.92 19.53 -12.06
CA GLY A 1052 -11.20 19.86 -12.69
C GLY A 1052 -11.50 21.36 -12.82
N ALA A 1053 -10.55 22.25 -12.48
CA ALA A 1053 -10.71 23.69 -12.61
C ALA A 1053 -9.77 24.23 -13.70
N PRO A 1054 -10.15 25.30 -14.41
CA PRO A 1054 -9.28 25.92 -15.42
C PRO A 1054 -8.10 26.60 -14.73
N PHE A 1055 -6.90 26.12 -15.03
CA PHE A 1055 -5.63 26.70 -14.63
C PHE A 1055 -5.15 27.62 -15.75
N GLY A 1056 -4.88 28.89 -15.45
CA GLY A 1056 -4.16 29.73 -16.38
C GLY A 1056 -4.31 31.22 -16.15
N GLY A 1057 -3.45 31.99 -16.84
CA GLY A 1057 -3.32 33.43 -16.63
C GLY A 1057 -4.20 34.31 -17.51
N ILE A 1058 -4.27 35.59 -17.13
CA ILE A 1058 -4.68 36.70 -18.02
C ILE A 1058 -3.51 37.68 -18.16
N LYS A 1059 -3.71 38.78 -18.90
CA LYS A 1059 -2.66 39.79 -19.18
C LYS A 1059 -1.43 39.15 -19.84
N GLU A 1060 -0.22 39.46 -19.36
CA GLU A 1060 1.02 38.87 -19.87
C GLU A 1060 1.35 37.50 -19.24
N SER A 1061 0.51 37.00 -18.33
CA SER A 1061 0.73 35.70 -17.70
C SER A 1061 0.28 34.53 -18.56
N GLY A 1062 -0.43 34.75 -19.67
CA GLY A 1062 -0.74 33.63 -20.55
C GLY A 1062 -1.93 33.80 -21.47
N ILE A 1063 -2.17 32.74 -22.24
CA ILE A 1063 -3.33 32.54 -23.11
C ILE A 1063 -3.72 31.06 -23.06
N GLY A 1064 -5.02 30.78 -23.16
CA GLY A 1064 -5.58 29.43 -23.00
C GLY A 1064 -5.74 29.02 -21.53
N ARG A 1065 -6.24 27.81 -21.31
CA ARG A 1065 -6.37 27.19 -19.98
C ARG A 1065 -5.90 25.75 -20.01
N GLU A 1066 -5.28 25.29 -18.92
CA GLU A 1066 -5.01 23.88 -18.66
C GLU A 1066 -5.97 23.34 -17.58
N GLY A 1067 -6.11 22.01 -17.48
CA GLY A 1067 -7.09 21.41 -16.56
C GLY A 1067 -8.55 21.68 -16.94
N SER A 1068 -9.51 21.06 -16.23
CA SER A 1068 -10.94 21.09 -16.56
C SER A 1068 -11.29 20.63 -17.99
N SER A 1069 -12.56 20.78 -18.40
CA SER A 1069 -12.97 20.56 -19.78
C SER A 1069 -12.36 21.58 -20.75
N GLU A 1070 -12.05 22.79 -20.29
CA GLU A 1070 -11.43 23.85 -21.12
C GLU A 1070 -10.03 23.45 -21.57
N GLY A 1071 -9.24 22.82 -20.70
CA GLY A 1071 -7.91 22.31 -21.05
C GLY A 1071 -7.93 21.18 -22.06
N LEU A 1072 -9.04 20.43 -22.19
CA LEU A 1072 -9.21 19.48 -23.28
C LEU A 1072 -9.53 20.19 -24.60
N ASP A 1073 -10.38 21.22 -24.54
CA ASP A 1073 -10.80 22.01 -25.70
C ASP A 1073 -9.63 22.73 -26.37
N GLU A 1074 -8.59 23.11 -25.63
CA GLU A 1074 -7.34 23.65 -26.18
C GLU A 1074 -6.68 22.73 -27.22
N TYR A 1075 -6.89 21.41 -27.13
CA TYR A 1075 -6.32 20.41 -28.04
C TYR A 1075 -7.31 19.92 -29.10
N LEU A 1076 -8.49 20.55 -29.20
CA LEU A 1076 -9.55 20.19 -30.13
C LEU A 1076 -9.92 21.36 -31.05
N GLU A 1077 -10.07 21.07 -32.34
CA GLU A 1077 -10.61 21.98 -33.34
C GLU A 1077 -12.12 21.77 -33.51
N THR A 1078 -12.85 22.88 -33.60
CA THR A 1078 -14.31 22.86 -33.78
C THR A 1078 -14.64 22.92 -35.27
N LYS A 1079 -15.27 21.86 -35.79
CA LYS A 1079 -15.68 21.75 -37.20
C LYS A 1079 -17.18 21.79 -37.35
N MET A 1080 -17.69 22.73 -38.15
CA MET A 1080 -19.10 22.78 -38.53
C MET A 1080 -19.31 22.15 -39.92
N VAL A 1081 -20.26 21.22 -40.00
CA VAL A 1081 -20.69 20.54 -41.23
C VAL A 1081 -22.15 20.89 -41.49
N CYS A 1082 -22.41 21.56 -42.62
CA CYS A 1082 -23.76 21.82 -43.11
C CYS A 1082 -24.10 20.83 -44.22
N ILE A 1083 -25.09 19.96 -43.96
CA ILE A 1083 -25.59 18.98 -44.93
C ILE A 1083 -26.86 19.57 -45.55
N GLY A 1084 -26.82 19.84 -46.86
CA GLY A 1084 -27.97 20.34 -47.62
C GLY A 1084 -28.60 19.28 -48.52
N GLY A 1085 -29.81 19.55 -48.99
CA GLY A 1085 -30.55 18.66 -49.90
C GLY A 1085 -31.21 17.47 -49.20
N LEU A 1086 -31.45 17.60 -47.89
CA LEU A 1086 -32.11 16.60 -47.04
C LEU A 1086 -33.64 16.68 -47.11
#